data_AF-A0A251VA51-F1
#
_entry.id   AF-A0A251VA51-F1
#
_cell.length_a   1.000
_cell.length_b   1.000
_cell.length_c   1.000
_cell.angle_alpha   90.00
_cell.angle_beta   90.00
_cell.angle_gamma   90.00
#
_symmetry.space_group_name_H-M   'P 1'
#
loop_
_entity.id
_entity.type
_entity.pdbx_description
1 polymer ?
#
loop_
_entity_poly.entity_id
_entity_poly.type
_entity_poly.pdbx_seq_one_letter_code
_entity_poly.pdbx_strand_id
1 'polypeptide(L)'
;MFKPVRWRSEKNKIKGVFRLQFHATQLAQFEGDALMISMIPADVGKPTSKLEKVKVRDGSCHWEKPLFETVKFSQDPKTGRYNEKIYHITVAKDSSRFGSVGEVSIDFASYAEATKLSSLSLPLKNATSTAVLHVSIQRVQGTSDQRDVDGIANDDHHDRSLRSHFGNGDLEESSDTSSGLNTPREREPKNAKLTHESSITKDKSSQWDWLNGSDPKVSTDDSSTSTLGETSEESSPDAMIQNLKVKVAALTRQANVSELELQTLRKQIVKEMKKNQEISREVATLKEERNMLKDECEKLKAEEVKVNGMLLIDQGNPWALLDELRQELNHEKDISSNLRLQLQETLESNAELVLALEMSKSKSELKSRSKSKSVCSKSEMDDDEEQRELEAIVKEHNGAKETYLLEQKMIELSAELELYKRDKDELEMHMEQLALDYEIMKQENHDLSFKLERSQLQEQLKMQYECTSSYTTVTELETQIESIEDDLKSKSKELSKSNLVIKELEFYIKNLEEALKNQAHEFETDFKELMRSKIEQEQRAIRAEDDLRKMKLQNVSAATRLQDELRRLSQKMASTFEVNEKAAVNITNEANKLCVEKQVLEDTLVKVTRDLQDLGDRFHEKLVFLQDQVTLKLIQLEKIQKQVENMTEIHNLESERLKELATDCSENFFLCKEKDLRLEIEELERKLDVLVQKTKNSQ
;
A
#
# COMPACT_ATOMS: atom_id res chain seq x y z
N MET A 1 -41.48 9.82 -13.54
CA MET A 1 -40.43 10.44 -12.69
C MET A 1 -40.31 9.63 -11.41
N PHE A 2 -39.31 8.75 -11.31
CA PHE A 2 -39.00 8.05 -10.06
C PHE A 2 -37.67 8.59 -9.53
N LYS A 3 -37.70 9.13 -8.30
CA LYS A 3 -36.50 9.67 -7.64
C LYS A 3 -35.49 8.53 -7.42
N PRO A 4 -34.20 8.71 -7.73
CA PRO A 4 -33.21 7.69 -7.49
C PRO A 4 -32.97 7.54 -5.99
N VAL A 5 -33.17 6.33 -5.49
CA VAL A 5 -32.79 5.93 -4.13
C VAL A 5 -31.26 6.02 -4.03
N ARG A 6 -30.80 7.00 -3.26
CA ARG A 6 -29.40 7.24 -2.93
C ARG A 6 -28.94 6.07 -2.05
N TRP A 7 -28.22 5.11 -2.63
CA TRP A 7 -27.53 4.08 -1.84
C TRP A 7 -26.49 4.77 -0.97
N ARG A 8 -26.84 5.06 0.28
CA ARG A 8 -25.86 5.48 1.28
C ARG A 8 -25.14 4.23 1.78
N SER A 9 -23.84 4.16 1.52
CA SER A 9 -22.90 3.29 2.22
C SER A 9 -22.70 3.81 3.66
N GLU A 10 -23.78 3.87 4.44
CA GLU A 10 -23.76 4.45 5.80
C GLU A 10 -23.48 3.40 6.88
N LYS A 11 -23.45 2.11 6.51
CA LYS A 11 -23.48 0.99 7.46
C LYS A 11 -22.17 0.69 8.22
N ASN A 12 -21.04 1.33 7.87
CA ASN A 12 -19.74 1.04 8.53
C ASN A 12 -19.02 2.29 9.06
N LYS A 13 -19.74 3.39 9.36
CA LYS A 13 -19.12 4.63 9.86
C LYS A 13 -19.04 4.61 11.39
N ILE A 14 -17.87 4.29 11.92
CA ILE A 14 -17.60 4.30 13.36
C ILE A 14 -17.09 5.70 13.74
N LYS A 15 -17.63 6.27 14.83
CA LYS A 15 -17.13 7.54 15.39
C LYS A 15 -16.25 7.23 16.59
N GLY A 16 -15.08 7.86 16.65
CA GLY A 16 -14.20 7.87 17.83
C GLY A 16 -13.97 9.29 18.30
N VAL A 17 -14.08 9.53 19.60
CA VAL A 17 -13.70 10.80 20.21
C VAL A 17 -12.32 10.64 20.82
N PHE A 18 -11.39 11.52 20.47
CA PHE A 18 -10.01 11.49 20.95
C PHE A 18 -9.72 12.68 21.82
N ARG A 19 -9.23 12.42 23.04
CA ARG A 19 -8.63 13.42 23.90
C ARG A 19 -7.17 13.59 23.50
N LEU A 20 -6.79 14.82 23.18
CA LEU A 20 -5.48 15.22 22.67
C LEU A 20 -4.87 16.27 23.59
N GLN A 21 -3.62 16.07 24.00
CA GLN A 21 -2.85 17.08 24.73
C GLN A 21 -1.53 17.34 24.02
N PHE A 22 -1.15 18.60 23.90
CA PHE A 22 -0.01 19.04 23.09
C PHE A 22 1.02 19.73 23.97
N HIS A 23 2.29 19.40 23.75
CA HIS A 23 3.42 20.16 24.27
C HIS A 23 4.51 20.21 23.21
N ALA A 24 5.16 21.35 23.04
CA ALA A 24 6.25 21.53 22.10
C ALA A 24 7.53 21.92 22.82
N THR A 25 8.65 21.36 22.41
CA THR A 25 9.98 21.58 23.00
C THR A 25 11.00 21.93 21.91
N GLN A 26 12.21 22.36 22.33
CA GLN A 26 13.28 22.79 21.43
C GLN A 26 12.91 24.02 20.59
N LEU A 27 12.12 24.92 21.18
CA LEU A 27 11.64 26.16 20.58
C LEU A 27 12.49 27.38 20.96
N ALA A 28 13.78 27.20 21.26
CA ALA A 28 14.67 28.30 21.69
C ALA A 28 14.72 29.48 20.68
N GLN A 29 14.49 29.19 19.40
CA GLN A 29 14.42 30.19 18.32
C GLN A 29 13.13 31.04 18.35
N PHE A 30 12.11 30.61 19.08
CA PHE A 30 10.77 31.22 19.14
C PHE A 30 10.45 31.77 20.54
N GLU A 31 11.47 32.03 21.36
CA GLU A 31 11.30 32.55 22.71
C GLU A 31 10.50 33.86 22.70
N GLY A 32 9.43 33.92 23.51
CA GLY A 32 8.53 35.09 23.58
C GLY A 32 7.44 35.16 22.51
N ASP A 33 7.46 34.31 21.48
CA ASP A 33 6.40 34.23 20.47
C ASP A 33 5.17 33.49 20.98
N ALA A 34 3.98 33.84 20.47
CA ALA A 34 2.74 33.11 20.72
C ALA A 34 2.45 32.12 19.58
N LEU A 35 2.35 30.84 19.92
CA LEU A 35 2.09 29.74 18.99
C LEU A 35 0.66 29.23 19.11
N MET A 36 0.09 28.81 18.00
CA MET A 36 -1.22 28.16 17.94
C MET A 36 -1.15 26.83 17.19
N ILE A 37 -2.02 25.89 17.57
CA ILE A 37 -2.16 24.60 16.90
C ILE A 37 -3.47 24.60 16.10
N SER A 38 -3.40 24.14 14.84
CA SER A 38 -4.58 23.86 14.01
C SER A 38 -4.56 22.40 13.56
N MET A 39 -5.67 21.69 13.74
CA MET A 39 -5.87 20.32 13.27
C MET A 39 -6.65 20.32 11.95
N ILE A 40 -6.08 19.71 10.92
CA ILE A 40 -6.61 19.73 9.55
C ILE A 40 -6.75 18.27 9.07
N PRO A 41 -7.97 17.73 8.91
CA PRO A 41 -8.16 16.44 8.29
C PRO A 41 -7.71 16.47 6.84
N ALA A 42 -6.94 15.49 6.39
CA ALA A 42 -6.40 15.43 5.04
C ALA A 42 -7.50 15.38 3.95
N ASP A 43 -8.66 14.80 4.26
CA ASP A 43 -9.80 14.70 3.33
C ASP A 43 -10.63 15.98 3.21
N VAL A 44 -10.62 16.84 4.24
CA VAL A 44 -11.39 18.10 4.26
C VAL A 44 -10.52 19.28 3.85
N GLY A 45 -9.22 19.25 4.18
CA GLY A 45 -8.26 20.30 3.86
C GLY A 45 -8.49 21.63 4.59
N LYS A 46 -9.46 21.70 5.52
CA LYS A 46 -9.76 22.87 6.35
C LYS A 46 -9.57 22.52 7.83
N PRO A 47 -9.10 23.47 8.67
CA PRO A 47 -8.97 23.23 10.10
C PRO A 47 -10.32 22.88 10.73
N THR A 48 -10.43 21.72 11.39
CA THR A 48 -11.61 21.33 12.17
C THR A 48 -11.57 21.88 13.58
N SER A 49 -10.37 22.00 14.15
CA SER A 49 -10.15 22.48 15.50
C SER A 49 -8.91 23.37 15.57
N LYS A 50 -8.98 24.44 16.36
CA LYS A 50 -7.86 25.34 16.64
C LYS A 50 -7.73 25.55 18.14
N LEU A 51 -6.51 25.42 18.66
CA LEU A 51 -6.22 25.69 20.06
C LEU A 51 -5.86 27.17 20.26
N GLU A 52 -6.03 27.61 21.50
CA GLU A 52 -5.66 28.95 21.96
C GLU A 52 -4.16 29.21 21.78
N LYS A 53 -3.81 30.49 21.66
CA LYS A 53 -2.43 30.94 21.49
C LYS A 53 -1.71 30.83 22.83
N VAL A 54 -0.54 30.20 22.83
CA VAL A 54 0.29 30.04 24.03
C VAL A 54 1.68 30.60 23.77
N LYS A 55 2.21 31.38 24.72
CA LYS A 55 3.55 31.96 24.62
C LYS A 55 4.62 30.90 24.90
N VAL A 56 5.68 30.90 24.11
CA VAL A 56 6.89 30.09 24.36
C VAL A 56 7.62 30.64 25.59
N ARG A 57 7.95 29.74 26.54
CA ARG A 57 8.76 30.02 27.72
C ARG A 57 9.82 28.94 27.89
N ASP A 58 11.06 29.35 28.11
CA ASP A 58 12.21 28.47 28.32
C ASP A 58 12.37 27.44 27.18
N GLY A 59 12.16 27.87 25.94
CA GLY A 59 12.22 27.01 24.75
C GLY A 59 11.13 25.95 24.67
N SER A 60 10.03 26.09 25.41
CA SER A 60 8.91 25.16 25.44
C SER A 60 7.54 25.84 25.39
N CYS A 61 6.52 25.11 24.97
CA CYS A 61 5.14 25.60 24.90
C CYS A 61 4.19 24.46 25.28
N HIS A 62 3.28 24.69 26.24
CA HIS A 62 2.33 23.69 26.72
C HIS A 62 0.89 24.18 26.57
N TRP A 63 0.05 23.40 25.90
CA TRP A 63 -1.38 23.69 25.81
C TRP A 63 -2.13 22.95 26.92
N GLU A 64 -2.48 23.67 27.98
CA GLU A 64 -3.10 23.10 29.19
C GLU A 64 -4.47 22.47 28.93
N LYS A 65 -5.28 23.08 28.04
CA LYS A 65 -6.62 22.59 27.72
C LYS A 65 -6.52 21.42 26.73
N PRO A 66 -6.97 20.20 27.10
CA PRO A 66 -7.01 19.10 26.15
C PRO A 66 -8.06 19.36 25.07
N LEU A 67 -7.72 19.02 23.83
CA LEU A 67 -8.62 19.08 22.70
C LEU A 67 -9.37 17.75 22.56
N PHE A 68 -10.68 17.82 22.33
CA PHE A 68 -11.49 16.66 22.00
C PHE A 68 -11.87 16.69 20.52
N GLU A 69 -11.29 15.78 19.72
CA GLU A 69 -11.55 15.69 18.29
C GLU A 69 -12.42 14.47 17.98
N THR A 70 -13.50 14.66 17.22
CA THR A 70 -14.36 13.56 16.77
C THR A 70 -13.96 13.10 15.37
N VAL A 71 -13.39 11.90 15.29
CA VAL A 71 -12.93 11.31 14.04
C VAL A 71 -13.94 10.25 13.56
N LYS A 72 -14.28 10.30 12.27
CA LYS A 72 -15.14 9.32 11.62
C LYS A 72 -14.29 8.34 10.83
N PHE A 73 -14.39 7.06 11.16
CA PHE A 73 -13.70 5.97 10.48
C PHE A 73 -14.67 5.18 9.61
N SER A 74 -14.12 4.54 8.59
CA SER A 74 -14.80 3.46 7.86
C SER A 74 -14.01 2.18 8.05
N GLN A 75 -14.68 1.12 8.50
CA GLN A 75 -14.07 -0.20 8.66
C GLN A 75 -14.33 -1.03 7.41
N ASP A 76 -13.28 -1.66 6.88
CA ASP A 76 -13.40 -2.60 5.77
C ASP A 76 -14.11 -3.88 6.26
N PRO A 77 -15.27 -4.24 5.69
CA PRO A 77 -16.03 -5.41 6.13
C PRO A 77 -15.32 -6.74 5.91
N LYS A 78 -14.31 -6.80 5.04
CA LYS A 78 -13.56 -8.05 4.76
C LYS A 78 -12.40 -8.26 5.71
N THR A 79 -11.71 -7.18 6.09
CA THR A 79 -10.48 -7.25 6.89
C THR A 79 -10.66 -6.81 8.35
N GLY A 80 -11.77 -6.14 8.67
CA GLY A 80 -12.02 -5.57 10.00
C GLY A 80 -11.09 -4.41 10.35
N ARG A 81 -10.25 -3.93 9.42
CA ARG A 81 -9.33 -2.82 9.68
C ARG A 81 -9.99 -1.48 9.41
N TYR A 82 -9.63 -0.48 10.20
CA TYR A 82 -10.01 0.91 9.96
C TYR A 82 -9.22 1.46 8.78
N ASN A 83 -9.91 2.12 7.85
CA ASN A 83 -9.25 2.85 6.78
C ASN A 83 -8.47 4.04 7.34
N GLU A 84 -7.35 4.33 6.70
CA GLU A 84 -6.43 5.42 7.06
C GLU A 84 -7.17 6.75 7.20
N LYS A 85 -6.85 7.48 8.28
CA LYS A 85 -7.49 8.75 8.61
C LYS A 85 -6.46 9.76 9.11
N ILE A 86 -5.73 10.34 8.15
CA ILE A 86 -4.65 11.30 8.38
C ILE A 86 -5.19 12.68 8.77
N TYR A 87 -4.59 13.25 9.82
CA TYR A 87 -4.72 14.64 10.21
C TYR A 87 -3.36 15.33 10.19
N HIS A 88 -3.30 16.51 9.58
CA HIS A 88 -2.17 17.42 9.65
C HIS A 88 -2.35 18.36 10.83
N ILE A 89 -1.38 18.37 11.74
CA ILE A 89 -1.32 19.25 12.89
C ILE A 89 -0.27 20.30 12.56
N THR A 90 -0.72 21.55 12.40
CA THR A 90 0.13 22.67 12.04
C THR A 90 0.33 23.56 13.26
N VAL A 91 1.59 23.89 13.54
CA VAL A 91 1.98 24.87 14.56
C VAL A 91 2.30 26.17 13.84
N ALA A 92 1.63 27.26 14.20
CA ALA A 92 1.78 28.54 13.52
C ALA A 92 2.01 29.68 14.51
N LYS A 93 2.77 30.69 14.05
CA LYS A 93 2.97 31.97 14.74
C LYS A 93 1.86 32.95 14.38
N ASP A 94 1.58 33.88 15.28
CA ASP A 94 0.56 34.93 15.12
C ASP A 94 0.95 36.08 14.15
N SER A 95 2.16 36.08 13.58
CA SER A 95 2.61 37.21 12.74
C SER A 95 2.16 37.07 11.29
N SER A 96 1.55 38.14 10.77
CA SER A 96 0.93 38.26 9.43
C SER A 96 1.85 38.01 8.22
N ARG A 97 3.13 37.64 8.39
CA ARG A 97 4.11 37.61 7.28
C ARG A 97 4.96 36.34 7.15
N PHE A 98 5.06 35.47 8.15
CA PHE A 98 5.85 34.24 8.05
C PHE A 98 5.09 33.07 8.70
N GLY A 99 4.40 32.33 7.83
CA GLY A 99 3.48 31.25 8.16
C GLY A 99 4.18 29.96 8.58
N SER A 100 3.51 29.22 9.46
CA SER A 100 3.84 27.89 10.01
C SER A 100 5.26 27.68 10.55
N VAL A 101 5.36 27.43 11.86
CA VAL A 101 6.56 26.91 12.53
C VAL A 101 6.90 25.52 11.99
N GLY A 102 5.89 24.69 11.76
CA GLY A 102 6.00 23.43 11.05
C GLY A 102 4.75 22.57 11.21
N GLU A 103 4.76 21.41 10.55
CA GLU A 103 3.62 20.50 10.53
C GLU A 103 4.01 19.05 10.83
N VAL A 104 3.07 18.28 11.37
CA VAL A 104 3.18 16.83 11.54
C VAL A 104 1.90 16.15 11.11
N SER A 105 2.00 14.90 10.65
CA SER A 105 0.84 14.11 10.22
C SER A 105 0.65 12.94 11.18
N ILE A 106 -0.58 12.72 11.62
CA ILE A 106 -0.96 11.60 12.48
C ILE A 106 -2.10 10.84 11.81
N ASP A 107 -1.95 9.53 11.65
CA ASP A 107 -3.03 8.64 11.28
C ASP A 107 -3.82 8.20 12.52
N PHE A 108 -5.06 8.69 12.63
CA PHE A 108 -5.95 8.33 13.73
C PHE A 108 -6.50 6.90 13.63
N ALA A 109 -6.41 6.24 12.46
CA ALA A 109 -6.86 4.86 12.32
C ALA A 109 -6.02 3.90 13.17
N SER A 110 -4.72 4.20 13.30
CA SER A 110 -3.79 3.48 14.18
C SER A 110 -4.17 3.56 15.67
N TYR A 111 -4.90 4.60 16.08
CA TYR A 111 -5.38 4.79 17.46
C TYR A 111 -6.86 4.47 17.62
N ALA A 112 -7.53 3.98 16.57
CA ALA A 112 -8.95 3.72 16.60
C ALA A 112 -9.35 2.76 17.72
N GLU A 113 -8.50 1.82 18.14
CA GLU A 113 -8.78 0.89 19.25
C GLU A 113 -7.96 1.18 20.52
N ALA A 114 -7.11 2.21 20.50
CA ALA A 114 -6.20 2.54 21.59
C ALA A 114 -6.91 3.32 22.72
N THR A 115 -7.41 2.58 23.72
CA THR A 115 -8.05 3.14 24.92
C THR A 115 -7.03 3.64 25.96
N LYS A 116 -5.79 3.13 25.90
CA LYS A 116 -4.67 3.59 26.70
C LYS A 116 -4.08 4.88 26.12
N LEU A 117 -3.65 5.79 27.00
CA LEU A 117 -2.95 7.01 26.61
C LEU A 117 -1.68 6.65 25.83
N SER A 118 -1.58 7.13 24.61
CA SER A 118 -0.41 6.98 23.74
C SER A 118 0.29 8.31 23.61
N SER A 119 1.59 8.37 23.86
CA SER A 119 2.38 9.61 23.74
C SER A 119 3.33 9.50 22.55
N LEU A 120 3.32 10.53 21.71
CA LEU A 120 4.14 10.65 20.51
C LEU A 120 5.05 11.87 20.63
N SER A 121 6.26 11.77 20.09
CA SER A 121 7.21 12.87 19.97
C SER A 121 7.59 12.98 18.49
N LEU A 122 7.13 14.03 17.83
CA LEU A 122 7.25 14.18 16.38
C LEU A 122 8.02 15.47 16.04
N PRO A 123 9.14 15.39 15.33
CA PRO A 123 9.83 16.60 14.86
C PRO A 123 8.94 17.34 13.87
N LEU A 124 8.82 18.65 14.04
CA LEU A 124 8.05 19.50 13.12
C LEU A 124 8.74 19.54 11.76
N LYS A 125 8.01 19.25 10.69
CA LYS A 125 8.55 19.34 9.33
C LYS A 125 8.61 20.81 8.91
N ASN A 126 9.81 21.39 8.97
CA ASN A 126 10.16 22.68 8.37
C ASN A 126 11.69 22.76 8.20
N ALA A 127 12.19 23.50 7.20
CA ALA A 127 13.60 23.58 6.84
C ALA A 127 14.48 24.32 7.88
N THR A 128 13.88 25.01 8.85
CA THR A 128 14.59 25.95 9.74
C THR A 128 14.54 25.60 11.23
N SER A 129 13.73 24.63 11.64
CA SER A 129 13.46 24.37 13.06
C SER A 129 13.72 22.92 13.46
N THR A 130 14.40 22.74 14.60
CA THR A 130 14.56 21.44 15.28
C THR A 130 13.42 21.16 16.28
N ALA A 131 12.35 21.96 16.26
CA ALA A 131 11.27 21.87 17.22
C ALA A 131 10.57 20.50 17.19
N VAL A 132 10.24 19.99 18.38
CA VAL A 132 9.55 18.71 18.54
C VAL A 132 8.17 18.96 19.12
N LEU A 133 7.13 18.48 18.43
CA LEU A 133 5.77 18.46 18.95
C LEU A 133 5.48 17.10 19.56
N HIS A 134 5.14 17.13 20.83
CA HIS A 134 4.70 15.96 21.56
C HIS A 134 3.18 15.97 21.71
N VAL A 135 2.57 14.82 21.44
CA VAL A 135 1.12 14.64 21.40
C VAL A 135 0.73 13.44 22.25
N SER A 136 -0.12 13.65 23.24
CA SER A 136 -0.75 12.56 23.99
C SER A 136 -2.16 12.32 23.45
N ILE A 137 -2.42 11.09 22.99
CA ILE A 137 -3.64 10.66 22.32
C ILE A 137 -4.33 9.59 23.16
N GLN A 138 -5.61 9.78 23.46
CA GLN A 138 -6.43 8.78 24.13
C GLN A 138 -7.82 8.71 23.50
N ARG A 139 -8.25 7.52 23.07
CA ARG A 139 -9.65 7.33 22.70
C ARG A 139 -10.52 7.37 23.96
N VAL A 140 -11.48 8.30 23.99
CA VAL A 140 -12.48 8.38 25.04
C VAL A 140 -13.54 7.31 24.75
N GLN A 141 -13.68 6.35 25.66
CA GLN A 141 -14.69 5.31 25.53
C GLN A 141 -16.02 5.86 26.01
N GLY A 142 -16.90 6.21 25.06
CA GLY A 142 -18.30 6.46 25.36
C GLY A 142 -18.99 5.13 25.64
N THR A 143 -19.77 5.04 26.71
CA THR A 143 -20.74 3.96 26.92
C THR A 143 -21.82 4.08 25.84
N SER A 144 -21.52 3.61 24.64
CA SER A 144 -22.44 3.63 23.49
C SER A 144 -23.25 2.35 23.47
N ASP A 145 -24.10 2.21 24.48
CA ASP A 145 -25.23 1.29 24.45
C ASP A 145 -26.50 2.16 24.38
N GLN A 146 -26.81 2.69 23.19
CA GLN A 146 -28.20 3.06 22.86
C GLN A 146 -28.41 3.33 21.37
N ARG A 147 -29.52 2.75 20.92
CA ARG A 147 -30.08 2.74 19.57
C ARG A 147 -30.58 4.12 19.15
N ASP A 148 -30.58 4.33 17.85
CA ASP A 148 -31.13 5.48 17.13
C ASP A 148 -32.53 5.90 17.60
N VAL A 149 -32.73 7.21 17.85
CA VAL A 149 -33.99 7.92 17.61
C VAL A 149 -33.67 9.34 17.11
N ASP A 150 -34.42 9.75 16.09
CA ASP A 150 -34.37 10.96 15.27
C ASP A 150 -34.34 12.33 16.00
N GLY A 151 -33.84 13.35 15.28
CA GLY A 151 -34.60 14.60 15.12
C GLY A 151 -34.07 15.91 15.75
N ILE A 152 -33.52 16.76 14.89
CA ILE A 152 -33.70 18.24 14.79
C ILE A 152 -33.34 19.17 15.99
N ALA A 153 -32.50 20.15 15.63
CA ALA A 153 -32.38 21.54 16.12
C ALA A 153 -31.49 21.89 17.33
N ASN A 154 -30.78 23.00 17.08
CA ASN A 154 -29.89 23.82 17.87
C ASN A 154 -30.27 24.05 19.36
N ASP A 155 -29.20 24.16 20.16
CA ASP A 155 -28.83 25.33 20.98
C ASP A 155 -28.58 25.04 22.48
N ASP A 156 -27.51 25.70 22.93
CA ASP A 156 -27.11 26.13 24.27
C ASP A 156 -26.70 25.17 25.42
N HIS A 157 -25.76 25.71 26.19
CA HIS A 157 -25.00 25.18 27.32
C HIS A 157 -25.82 24.55 28.45
N HIS A 158 -25.26 23.52 29.11
CA HIS A 158 -24.87 23.64 30.53
C HIS A 158 -23.94 22.53 31.02
N ASP A 159 -22.92 23.01 31.72
CA ASP A 159 -22.01 22.39 32.67
C ASP A 159 -22.73 21.58 33.76
N ARG A 160 -22.38 20.29 33.95
CA ARG A 160 -22.47 19.59 35.24
C ARG A 160 -21.71 18.25 35.25
N SER A 161 -20.56 18.28 35.91
CA SER A 161 -20.06 17.28 36.86
C SER A 161 -19.70 15.86 36.38
N LEU A 162 -18.40 15.56 36.31
CA LEU A 162 -17.82 14.34 36.90
C LEU A 162 -16.41 14.64 37.45
N ARG A 163 -16.37 15.05 38.73
CA ARG A 163 -15.16 15.12 39.56
C ARG A 163 -15.20 13.98 40.59
N SER A 164 -14.60 12.85 40.24
CA SER A 164 -14.12 11.78 41.15
C SER A 164 -13.60 10.67 40.20
N HIS A 165 -12.34 10.24 40.19
CA HIS A 165 -11.47 9.86 41.28
C HIS A 165 -10.02 9.95 40.78
N PHE A 166 -9.21 10.81 41.39
CA PHE A 166 -7.75 10.66 41.43
C PHE A 166 -7.33 10.99 42.85
N GLY A 167 -6.86 9.98 43.56
CA GLY A 167 -6.21 10.11 44.86
C GLY A 167 -4.93 9.28 44.82
N ASN A 168 -3.79 9.96 44.84
CA ASN A 168 -2.48 9.39 45.13
C ASN A 168 -2.37 9.12 46.64
N GLY A 169 -1.58 8.11 47.01
CA GLY A 169 -1.12 7.86 48.37
C GLY A 169 0.14 7.00 48.35
N ASP A 170 1.17 7.52 49.01
CA ASP A 170 2.58 7.11 49.08
C ASP A 170 2.87 5.88 49.98
N LEU A 171 4.07 5.34 49.76
CA LEU A 171 5.05 4.69 50.67
C LEU A 171 4.70 4.42 52.16
N GLU A 172 4.92 3.17 52.62
CA GLU A 172 5.94 2.74 53.62
C GLU A 172 5.60 1.41 54.33
N GLU A 173 6.67 0.77 54.76
CA GLU A 173 7.01 -0.51 55.38
C GLU A 173 6.17 -1.02 56.59
N SER A 174 5.94 -2.34 56.66
CA SER A 174 6.22 -3.16 57.86
C SER A 174 6.16 -4.66 57.56
N SER A 175 7.25 -5.33 57.94
CA SER A 175 7.43 -6.77 58.12
C SER A 175 6.36 -7.40 59.02
N ASP A 176 5.91 -8.63 58.71
CA ASP A 176 5.97 -9.73 59.69
C ASP A 176 5.65 -11.10 59.09
N THR A 177 6.37 -12.07 59.63
CA THR A 177 6.45 -13.48 59.24
C THR A 177 5.40 -14.29 59.98
N SER A 178 4.69 -15.23 59.34
CA SER A 178 4.44 -16.54 59.96
C SER A 178 3.98 -17.61 58.99
N SER A 179 4.55 -18.78 59.24
CA SER A 179 4.42 -20.08 58.59
C SER A 179 3.09 -20.77 58.87
N GLY A 180 2.74 -21.75 58.03
CA GLY A 180 1.60 -22.63 58.32
C GLY A 180 1.29 -23.64 57.22
N LEU A 181 2.07 -24.73 57.18
CA LEU A 181 1.85 -25.95 56.42
C LEU A 181 0.38 -26.42 56.34
N ASN A 182 0.00 -27.01 55.20
CA ASN A 182 -0.59 -28.37 55.10
C ASN A 182 -0.73 -28.82 53.63
N THR A 183 0.28 -29.52 53.12
CA THR A 183 0.15 -30.65 52.16
C THR A 183 0.46 -31.92 52.98
N PRO A 184 -0.08 -33.14 52.69
CA PRO A 184 0.45 -33.94 51.58
C PRO A 184 -0.45 -35.09 51.01
N ARG A 185 -0.22 -35.44 49.73
CA ARG A 185 0.07 -36.79 49.19
C ARG A 185 -0.19 -36.78 47.68
N GLU A 186 0.81 -36.55 46.83
CA GLU A 186 1.87 -37.49 46.42
C GLU A 186 1.42 -38.90 46.06
N ARG A 187 1.52 -39.22 44.76
CA ARG A 187 2.30 -40.37 44.29
C ARG A 187 3.11 -39.96 43.07
N GLU A 188 4.41 -39.81 43.30
CA GLU A 188 5.52 -39.85 42.35
C GLU A 188 6.30 -41.18 42.58
N PRO A 189 7.46 -41.47 41.96
CA PRO A 189 7.89 -41.36 40.56
C PRO A 189 8.72 -42.62 40.14
N LYS A 190 9.39 -42.59 38.98
CA LYS A 190 10.82 -42.98 38.74
C LYS A 190 11.12 -43.01 37.23
N ASN A 191 11.94 -42.06 36.75
CA ASN A 191 13.37 -42.19 36.32
C ASN A 191 13.54 -42.55 34.83
N ALA A 192 14.47 -42.01 34.02
CA ALA A 192 15.45 -40.93 34.14
C ALA A 192 16.08 -40.64 32.74
N LYS A 193 16.55 -39.39 32.56
CA LYS A 193 17.79 -38.92 31.88
C LYS A 193 17.95 -38.83 30.32
N LEU A 194 18.41 -37.62 29.93
CA LEU A 194 19.39 -37.18 28.90
C LEU A 194 18.93 -36.76 27.47
N THR A 195 19.15 -35.46 27.19
CA THR A 195 19.66 -34.78 25.96
C THR A 195 19.18 -35.21 24.56
N HIS A 196 18.58 -34.28 23.79
CA HIS A 196 19.20 -33.59 22.63
C HIS A 196 18.22 -32.58 21.97
N GLU A 197 18.79 -31.76 21.08
CA GLU A 197 18.28 -30.64 20.30
C GLU A 197 17.01 -30.80 19.44
N SER A 198 16.44 -29.62 19.12
CA SER A 198 15.79 -29.21 17.87
C SER A 198 14.36 -29.68 17.53
N SER A 199 13.73 -28.81 16.73
CA SER A 199 12.70 -29.08 15.72
C SER A 199 11.26 -28.68 16.07
N ILE A 200 10.95 -27.45 15.65
CA ILE A 200 9.83 -27.08 14.76
C ILE A 200 8.86 -28.24 14.46
N THR A 201 7.62 -28.09 14.89
CA THR A 201 6.47 -28.80 14.30
C THR A 201 5.48 -27.77 13.77
N LYS A 202 5.47 -27.66 12.44
CA LYS A 202 4.35 -27.16 11.66
C LYS A 202 3.26 -28.22 11.75
N ASP A 203 2.10 -27.86 12.28
CA ASP A 203 0.90 -28.66 12.13
C ASP A 203 0.12 -28.15 10.91
N LYS A 204 -0.02 -29.03 9.92
CA LYS A 204 -0.86 -28.87 8.73
C LYS A 204 -2.01 -29.87 8.87
N SER A 205 -3.26 -29.44 8.71
CA SER A 205 -4.23 -30.12 7.82
C SER A 205 -5.63 -29.48 7.88
N SER A 206 -6.07 -28.90 6.77
CA SER A 206 -7.25 -29.32 5.99
C SER A 206 -7.58 -28.19 4.98
N GLN A 207 -7.17 -28.28 3.71
CA GLN A 207 -7.72 -29.12 2.62
C GLN A 207 -8.98 -28.53 2.01
N TRP A 208 -8.84 -27.92 0.82
CA TRP A 208 -9.79 -27.99 -0.31
C TRP A 208 -9.02 -27.76 -1.62
N ASP A 209 -8.55 -28.85 -2.23
CA ASP A 209 -8.41 -28.97 -3.68
C ASP A 209 -9.81 -29.12 -4.27
N TRP A 210 -10.11 -28.44 -5.38
CA TRP A 210 -10.82 -28.98 -6.56
C TRP A 210 -10.75 -27.90 -7.65
N LEU A 211 -10.03 -28.18 -8.73
CA LEU A 211 -10.45 -28.03 -10.13
C LEU A 211 -9.23 -28.33 -11.02
N ASN A 212 -9.15 -29.56 -11.53
CA ASN A 212 -8.46 -29.80 -12.80
C ASN A 212 -9.26 -30.84 -13.57
N GLY A 213 -9.82 -30.41 -14.70
CA GLY A 213 -10.50 -31.28 -15.64
C GLY A 213 -9.51 -32.17 -16.38
N SER A 214 -10.01 -33.29 -16.93
CA SER A 214 -9.28 -34.04 -17.94
C SER A 214 -10.25 -34.66 -18.93
N ASP A 215 -9.88 -34.45 -20.19
CA ASP A 215 -10.48 -34.90 -21.44
C ASP A 215 -10.26 -36.40 -21.72
N PRO A 216 -10.94 -36.97 -22.74
CA PRO A 216 -11.30 -38.38 -22.81
C PRO A 216 -10.34 -39.21 -23.68
N LYS A 217 -10.25 -40.52 -23.40
CA LYS A 217 -9.83 -41.52 -24.39
C LYS A 217 -10.48 -42.89 -24.17
N VAL A 218 -11.32 -43.24 -25.14
CA VAL A 218 -11.46 -44.53 -25.85
C VAL A 218 -11.08 -45.80 -25.06
N SER A 219 -12.09 -46.61 -24.74
CA SER A 219 -11.98 -48.09 -24.70
C SER A 219 -13.36 -48.72 -24.92
N THR A 220 -13.36 -49.79 -25.71
CA THR A 220 -14.50 -50.50 -26.31
C THR A 220 -14.87 -51.77 -25.50
N ASP A 221 -16.16 -52.17 -25.60
CA ASP A 221 -16.84 -53.39 -25.10
C ASP A 221 -16.93 -53.53 -23.56
N ASP A 222 -18.00 -54.07 -22.94
CA ASP A 222 -19.03 -55.00 -23.39
C ASP A 222 -20.35 -54.80 -22.60
N SER A 223 -21.38 -55.49 -23.04
CA SER A 223 -22.83 -55.43 -22.81
C SER A 223 -23.37 -55.57 -21.37
N SER A 224 -24.54 -54.91 -21.20
CA SER A 224 -25.77 -55.38 -20.53
C SER A 224 -26.13 -54.99 -19.08
N THR A 225 -27.34 -54.44 -19.01
CA THR A 225 -28.41 -54.52 -17.98
C THR A 225 -28.58 -53.42 -16.91
N SER A 226 -29.68 -52.69 -17.11
CA SER A 226 -30.80 -52.49 -16.16
C SER A 226 -30.86 -51.19 -15.33
N THR A 227 -32.01 -50.52 -15.55
CA THR A 227 -32.85 -49.78 -14.58
C THR A 227 -32.29 -48.53 -13.90
N LEU A 228 -32.79 -47.37 -14.32
CA LEU A 228 -33.27 -46.36 -13.37
C LEU A 228 -34.43 -45.55 -13.98
N GLY A 229 -35.58 -45.60 -13.31
CA GLY A 229 -36.80 -44.91 -13.69
C GLY A 229 -36.85 -43.44 -13.30
N GLU A 230 -37.76 -42.75 -13.98
CA GLU A 230 -38.72 -41.72 -13.51
C GLU A 230 -38.16 -40.58 -12.63
N THR A 231 -38.25 -39.32 -13.05
CA THR A 231 -39.53 -38.59 -13.08
C THR A 231 -39.76 -37.73 -14.33
N SER A 232 -40.94 -37.92 -14.91
CA SER A 232 -41.65 -37.01 -15.81
C SER A 232 -42.15 -35.78 -15.04
N GLU A 233 -42.04 -34.58 -15.62
CA GLU A 233 -43.17 -33.65 -15.71
C GLU A 233 -42.90 -32.60 -16.81
N GLU A 234 -43.78 -32.59 -17.81
CA GLU A 234 -43.80 -31.70 -18.95
C GLU A 234 -44.01 -30.23 -18.51
N SER A 235 -43.00 -29.37 -18.65
CA SER A 235 -43.23 -27.93 -18.68
C SER A 235 -43.54 -27.52 -20.12
N SER A 236 -44.70 -26.91 -20.35
CA SER A 236 -45.10 -26.32 -21.63
C SER A 236 -43.95 -25.51 -22.28
N PRO A 237 -43.73 -25.59 -23.61
CA PRO A 237 -42.69 -24.84 -24.32
C PRO A 237 -42.67 -23.34 -24.00
N ASP A 238 -43.85 -22.78 -23.74
CA ASP A 238 -44.01 -21.35 -23.43
C ASP A 238 -43.44 -20.98 -22.05
N ALA A 239 -43.51 -21.87 -21.06
CA ALA A 239 -42.93 -21.65 -19.73
C ALA A 239 -41.39 -21.62 -19.78
N MET A 240 -40.79 -22.47 -20.62
CA MET A 240 -39.34 -22.50 -20.83
C MET A 240 -38.86 -21.26 -21.59
N ILE A 241 -39.62 -20.80 -22.58
CA ILE A 241 -39.35 -19.56 -23.32
C ILE A 241 -39.42 -18.34 -22.38
N GLN A 242 -40.43 -18.26 -21.51
CA GLN A 242 -40.53 -17.17 -20.54
C GLN A 242 -39.36 -17.19 -19.54
N ASN A 243 -38.93 -18.36 -19.06
CA ASN A 243 -37.77 -18.48 -18.17
C ASN A 243 -36.47 -18.02 -18.88
N LEU A 244 -36.26 -18.45 -20.12
CA LEU A 244 -35.14 -17.98 -20.95
C LEU A 244 -35.18 -16.46 -21.16
N LYS A 245 -36.36 -15.88 -21.40
CA LYS A 245 -36.54 -14.43 -21.56
C LYS A 245 -36.19 -13.67 -20.29
N VAL A 246 -36.55 -14.19 -19.12
CA VAL A 246 -36.17 -13.62 -17.81
C VAL A 246 -34.66 -13.72 -17.59
N LYS A 247 -34.03 -14.87 -17.90
CA LYS A 247 -32.57 -15.04 -17.81
C LYS A 247 -31.81 -14.11 -18.76
N VAL A 248 -32.27 -13.96 -20.00
CA VAL A 248 -31.70 -13.01 -20.96
C VAL A 248 -31.81 -11.59 -20.42
N ALA A 249 -32.96 -11.18 -19.90
CA ALA A 249 -33.13 -9.85 -19.31
C ALA A 249 -32.23 -9.63 -18.08
N ALA A 250 -32.01 -10.66 -17.25
CA ALA A 250 -31.09 -10.60 -16.12
C ALA A 250 -29.62 -10.45 -16.59
N LEU A 251 -29.20 -11.24 -17.58
CA LEU A 251 -27.86 -11.16 -18.17
C LEU A 251 -27.63 -9.82 -18.88
N THR A 252 -28.63 -9.27 -19.57
CA THR A 252 -28.56 -7.93 -20.17
C THR A 252 -28.37 -6.85 -19.09
N ARG A 253 -29.08 -6.95 -17.96
CA ARG A 253 -28.89 -6.02 -16.83
C ARG A 253 -27.49 -6.15 -16.23
N GLN A 254 -26.99 -7.38 -16.08
CA GLN A 254 -25.63 -7.63 -15.57
C GLN A 254 -24.57 -7.05 -16.52
N ALA A 255 -24.70 -7.25 -17.83
CA ALA A 255 -23.79 -6.67 -18.82
C ALA A 255 -23.75 -5.13 -18.75
N ASN A 256 -24.91 -4.49 -18.57
CA ASN A 256 -24.98 -3.04 -18.39
C ASN A 256 -24.29 -2.55 -17.11
N VAL A 257 -24.36 -3.32 -16.01
CA VAL A 257 -23.65 -3.00 -14.77
C VAL A 257 -22.14 -3.13 -14.95
N SER A 258 -21.67 -4.21 -15.59
CA SER A 258 -20.24 -4.39 -15.88
C SER A 258 -19.69 -3.33 -16.84
N GLU A 259 -20.48 -2.86 -17.81
CA GLU A 259 -20.08 -1.74 -18.68
C GLU A 259 -19.92 -0.42 -17.88
N LEU A 260 -20.81 -0.14 -16.92
CA LEU A 260 -20.68 1.04 -16.05
C LEU A 260 -19.47 0.96 -15.11
N GLU A 261 -19.17 -0.24 -14.59
CA GLU A 261 -17.96 -0.50 -13.81
C GLU A 261 -16.70 -0.28 -14.65
N LEU A 262 -16.66 -0.81 -15.88
CA LEU A 262 -15.57 -0.58 -16.83
C LEU A 262 -15.40 0.91 -17.17
N GLN A 263 -16.48 1.65 -17.36
CA GLN A 263 -16.40 3.10 -17.59
C GLN A 263 -15.85 3.85 -16.37
N THR A 264 -16.17 3.40 -15.15
CA THR A 264 -15.66 3.98 -13.92
C THR A 264 -14.17 3.69 -13.76
N LEU A 265 -13.75 2.45 -14.02
CA LEU A 265 -12.33 2.06 -14.02
C LEU A 265 -11.53 2.82 -15.08
N ARG A 266 -12.04 2.95 -16.31
CA ARG A 266 -11.42 3.77 -17.35
C ARG A 266 -11.22 5.22 -16.90
N LYS A 267 -12.23 5.83 -16.26
CA LYS A 267 -12.12 7.19 -15.69
C LYS A 267 -11.09 7.27 -14.57
N GLN A 268 -10.99 6.25 -13.73
CA GLN A 268 -9.99 6.20 -12.66
C GLN A 268 -8.57 6.06 -13.22
N ILE A 269 -8.37 5.21 -14.22
CA ILE A 269 -7.09 5.07 -14.92
C ILE A 269 -6.66 6.41 -15.54
N VAL A 270 -7.56 7.12 -16.22
CA VAL A 270 -7.22 8.44 -16.79
C VAL A 270 -6.85 9.47 -15.71
N LYS A 271 -7.51 9.44 -14.55
CA LYS A 271 -7.14 10.32 -13.42
C LYS A 271 -5.76 9.97 -12.85
N GLU A 272 -5.46 8.68 -12.68
CA GLU A 272 -4.15 8.22 -12.23
C GLU A 272 -3.05 8.51 -13.25
N MET A 273 -3.31 8.35 -14.55
CA MET A 273 -2.36 8.75 -15.60
C MET A 273 -2.04 10.25 -15.55
N LYS A 274 -3.04 11.11 -15.30
CA LYS A 274 -2.81 12.55 -15.14
C LYS A 274 -1.97 12.87 -13.89
N LYS A 275 -2.22 12.19 -12.77
CA LYS A 275 -1.41 12.35 -11.55
C LYS A 275 0.03 11.87 -11.78
N ASN A 276 0.22 10.71 -12.39
CA ASN A 276 1.55 10.20 -12.73
C ASN A 276 2.31 11.16 -13.66
N GLN A 277 1.60 11.81 -14.60
CA GLN A 277 2.20 12.82 -15.46
C GLN A 277 2.54 14.12 -14.72
N GLU A 278 1.81 14.49 -13.67
CA GLU A 278 2.15 15.59 -12.77
C GLU A 278 3.39 15.27 -11.94
N ILE A 279 3.40 14.10 -11.29
CA ILE A 279 4.55 13.60 -10.51
C ILE A 279 5.80 13.50 -11.39
N SER A 280 5.65 13.01 -12.63
CA SER A 280 6.79 12.94 -13.57
C SER A 280 7.33 14.33 -13.94
N ARG A 281 6.50 15.37 -13.95
CA ARG A 281 6.95 16.76 -14.16
C ARG A 281 7.67 17.28 -12.93
N GLU A 282 7.14 17.06 -11.74
CA GLU A 282 7.77 17.43 -10.47
C GLU A 282 9.11 16.71 -10.26
N VAL A 283 9.22 15.44 -10.62
CA VAL A 283 10.49 14.70 -10.58
C VAL A 283 11.50 15.29 -11.57
N ALA A 284 11.06 15.76 -12.75
CA ALA A 284 11.94 16.42 -13.69
C ALA A 284 12.46 17.77 -13.15
N THR A 285 11.60 18.58 -12.53
CA THR A 285 12.00 19.85 -11.92
C THR A 285 12.94 19.64 -10.72
N LEU A 286 12.63 18.70 -9.82
CA LEU A 286 13.50 18.36 -8.70
C LEU A 286 14.86 17.79 -9.16
N LYS A 287 14.88 17.05 -10.28
CA LYS A 287 16.13 16.56 -10.86
C LYS A 287 16.98 17.69 -11.43
N GLU A 288 16.36 18.71 -12.01
CA GLU A 288 17.01 19.93 -12.48
C GLU A 288 17.56 20.74 -11.30
N GLU A 289 16.77 20.97 -10.25
CA GLU A 289 17.22 21.63 -9.01
C GLU A 289 18.41 20.88 -8.37
N ARG A 290 18.34 19.55 -8.31
CA ARG A 290 19.45 18.72 -7.79
C ARG A 290 20.70 18.89 -8.65
N ASN A 291 20.58 18.95 -9.98
CA ASN A 291 21.72 19.18 -10.85
C ASN A 291 22.30 20.58 -10.64
N MET A 292 21.47 21.61 -10.54
CA MET A 292 21.90 22.98 -10.24
C MET A 292 22.66 23.07 -8.92
N LEU A 293 22.13 22.45 -7.85
CA LEU A 293 22.80 22.38 -6.55
C LEU A 293 24.11 21.58 -6.61
N LYS A 294 24.15 20.51 -7.42
CA LYS A 294 25.36 19.73 -7.63
C LYS A 294 26.44 20.58 -8.31
N ASP A 295 26.08 21.32 -9.34
CA ASP A 295 26.99 22.22 -10.06
C ASP A 295 27.47 23.36 -9.14
N GLU A 296 26.60 23.88 -8.26
CA GLU A 296 26.96 24.86 -7.24
C GLU A 296 27.92 24.27 -6.19
N CYS A 297 27.70 23.05 -5.72
CA CYS A 297 28.64 22.33 -4.85
C CYS A 297 29.98 22.06 -5.52
N GLU A 298 29.99 21.68 -6.80
CA GLU A 298 31.22 21.49 -7.57
C GLU A 298 31.98 22.82 -7.76
N LYS A 299 31.25 23.93 -7.97
CA LYS A 299 31.83 25.28 -8.02
C LYS A 299 32.42 25.71 -6.68
N LEU A 300 31.71 25.49 -5.57
CA LEU A 300 32.20 25.78 -4.22
C LEU A 300 33.44 24.94 -3.88
N LYS A 301 33.48 23.66 -4.28
CA LYS A 301 34.68 22.82 -4.15
C LYS A 301 35.86 23.35 -4.97
N ALA A 302 35.61 23.84 -6.19
CA ALA A 302 36.66 24.44 -7.01
C ALA A 302 37.16 25.78 -6.42
N GLU A 303 36.27 26.57 -5.81
CA GLU A 303 36.60 27.79 -5.08
C GLU A 303 37.41 27.47 -3.80
N GLU A 304 37.06 26.43 -3.06
CA GLU A 304 37.78 25.94 -1.87
C GLU A 304 39.19 25.45 -2.21
N VAL A 305 39.36 24.72 -3.32
CA VAL A 305 40.69 24.32 -3.83
C VAL A 305 41.53 25.54 -4.24
N LYS A 306 40.89 26.62 -4.73
CA LYS A 306 41.56 27.86 -5.12
C LYS A 306 41.93 28.74 -3.91
N VAL A 307 41.09 28.76 -2.87
CA VAL A 307 41.35 29.43 -1.58
C VAL A 307 42.46 28.70 -0.82
N ASN A 308 42.49 27.37 -0.83
CA ASN A 308 43.62 26.60 -0.32
C ASN A 308 44.90 26.82 -1.13
N GLY A 309 44.81 27.00 -2.45
CA GLY A 309 45.96 27.31 -3.30
C GLY A 309 46.56 28.71 -3.08
N MET A 310 45.78 29.67 -2.59
CA MET A 310 46.23 31.06 -2.37
C MET A 310 46.75 31.32 -0.94
N LEU A 311 46.33 30.53 0.06
CA LEU A 311 46.77 30.68 1.46
C LEU A 311 48.09 29.96 1.79
N LEU A 312 48.75 29.34 0.80
CA LEU A 312 49.94 28.49 0.99
C LEU A 312 51.28 29.18 0.69
N ILE A 313 51.31 30.49 0.44
CA ILE A 313 52.54 31.18 0.03
C ILE A 313 53.29 31.86 1.19
N ASP A 314 52.69 32.09 2.36
CA ASP A 314 53.37 32.88 3.42
C ASP A 314 53.41 32.25 4.83
N GLN A 315 52.92 31.03 5.01
CA GLN A 315 53.11 30.33 6.29
C GLN A 315 53.46 28.87 6.03
N GLY A 316 54.72 28.55 6.38
CA GLY A 316 55.39 27.28 6.09
C GLY A 316 54.60 26.06 6.55
N ASN A 317 54.89 24.94 5.88
CA ASN A 317 54.32 23.62 6.12
C ASN A 317 54.05 23.38 7.63
N PRO A 318 52.79 23.12 8.05
CA PRO A 318 52.44 22.86 9.45
C PRO A 318 53.24 21.72 10.08
N TRP A 319 53.68 20.76 9.26
CA TRP A 319 54.54 19.66 9.69
C TRP A 319 55.97 20.11 9.99
N ALA A 320 56.49 21.14 9.31
CA ALA A 320 57.80 21.71 9.60
C ALA A 320 57.80 22.46 10.94
N LEU A 321 56.74 23.22 11.24
CA LEU A 321 56.59 23.89 12.54
C LEU A 321 56.43 22.89 13.69
N LEU A 322 55.72 21.78 13.46
CA LEU A 322 55.62 20.68 14.43
C LEU A 322 56.96 19.97 14.66
N ASP A 323 57.75 19.78 13.60
CA ASP A 323 59.09 19.19 13.73
C ASP A 323 60.07 20.15 14.43
N GLU A 324 59.94 21.46 14.20
CA GLU A 324 60.73 22.50 14.86
C GLU A 324 60.41 22.58 16.37
N LEU A 325 59.12 22.62 16.73
CA LEU A 325 58.67 22.53 18.14
C LEU A 325 59.11 21.22 18.81
N ARG A 326 59.15 20.12 18.06
CA ARG A 326 59.63 18.83 18.55
C ARG A 326 61.14 18.84 18.79
N GLN A 327 61.91 19.51 17.93
CA GLN A 327 63.35 19.69 18.13
C GLN A 327 63.66 20.62 19.30
N GLU A 328 62.92 21.73 19.47
CA GLU A 328 63.07 22.64 20.62
C GLU A 328 62.74 21.93 21.95
N LEU A 329 61.65 21.16 21.99
CA LEU A 329 61.28 20.39 23.18
C LEU A 329 62.36 19.35 23.55
N ASN A 330 63.01 18.74 22.56
CA ASN A 330 64.11 17.81 22.80
C ASN A 330 65.37 18.54 23.28
N HIS A 331 65.70 19.69 22.71
CA HIS A 331 66.84 20.50 23.17
C HIS A 331 66.65 20.98 24.62
N GLU A 332 65.43 21.37 25.00
CA GLU A 332 65.13 21.79 26.37
C GLU A 332 65.15 20.62 27.36
N LYS A 333 64.72 19.42 26.94
CA LYS A 333 64.90 18.19 27.73
C LYS A 333 66.38 17.88 27.97
N ASP A 334 67.21 18.04 26.94
CA ASP A 334 68.65 17.82 27.07
C ASP A 334 69.29 18.84 28.01
N ILE A 335 68.96 20.14 27.88
CA ILE A 335 69.41 21.19 28.81
C ILE A 335 68.93 20.91 30.24
N SER A 336 67.66 20.52 30.42
CA SER A 336 67.09 20.19 31.73
C SER A 336 67.80 19.00 32.38
N SER A 337 68.15 17.97 31.59
CA SER A 337 68.93 16.83 32.07
C SER A 337 70.35 17.24 32.49
N ASN A 338 70.99 18.14 31.74
CA ASN A 338 72.33 18.63 32.01
C ASN A 338 72.37 19.54 33.26
N LEU A 339 71.37 20.41 33.44
CA LEU A 339 71.21 21.21 34.65
C LEU A 339 70.94 20.34 35.87
N ARG A 340 70.14 19.27 35.72
CA ARG A 340 69.89 18.30 36.80
C ARG A 340 71.17 17.56 37.18
N LEU A 341 72.02 17.23 36.20
CA LEU A 341 73.33 16.62 36.45
C LEU A 341 74.27 17.61 37.18
N GLN A 342 74.33 18.88 36.76
CA GLN A 342 75.09 19.91 37.48
C GLN A 342 74.60 20.12 38.92
N LEU A 343 73.28 20.07 39.14
CA LEU A 343 72.72 20.14 40.49
C LEU A 343 73.13 18.92 41.33
N GLN A 344 73.14 17.72 40.74
CA GLN A 344 73.58 16.51 41.40
C GLN A 344 75.07 16.59 41.77
N GLU A 345 75.93 17.00 40.84
CA GLU A 345 77.37 17.18 41.09
C GLU A 345 77.65 18.23 42.16
N THR A 346 76.89 19.33 42.19
CA THR A 346 77.03 20.35 43.26
C THR A 346 76.51 19.86 44.60
N LEU A 347 75.45 19.05 44.64
CA LEU A 347 74.98 18.42 45.87
C LEU A 347 76.00 17.41 46.40
N GLU A 348 76.64 16.62 45.54
CA GLU A 348 77.69 15.66 45.90
C GLU A 348 78.96 16.38 46.39
N SER A 349 79.40 17.45 45.72
CA SER A 349 80.52 18.29 46.17
C SER A 349 80.21 19.00 47.49
N ASN A 350 78.98 19.48 47.68
CA ASN A 350 78.55 20.04 48.96
C ASN A 350 78.52 18.99 50.08
N ALA A 351 78.14 17.75 49.80
CA ALA A 351 78.22 16.65 50.74
C ALA A 351 79.68 16.35 51.13
N GLU A 352 80.61 16.38 50.17
CA GLU A 352 82.05 16.23 50.41
C GLU A 352 82.62 17.39 51.25
N LEU A 353 82.19 18.63 50.99
CA LEU A 353 82.54 19.79 51.81
C LEU A 353 82.00 19.70 53.24
N VAL A 354 80.79 19.19 53.43
CA VAL A 354 80.23 18.94 54.77
C VAL A 354 81.04 17.87 55.50
N LEU A 355 81.44 16.79 54.82
CA LEU A 355 82.33 15.77 55.40
C LEU A 355 83.72 16.36 55.73
N ALA A 356 84.26 17.25 54.90
CA ALA A 356 85.52 17.96 55.17
C ALA A 356 85.38 18.98 56.33
N LEU A 357 84.22 19.61 56.47
CA LEU A 357 83.86 20.46 57.61
C LEU A 357 83.70 19.64 58.89
N GLU A 358 83.08 18.46 58.85
CA GLU A 358 83.01 17.55 60.00
C GLU A 358 84.38 16.99 60.39
N MET A 359 85.24 16.67 59.42
CA MET A 359 86.62 16.28 59.66
C MET A 359 87.50 17.41 60.24
N SER A 360 87.19 18.67 59.95
CA SER A 360 87.87 19.83 60.56
C SER A 360 87.28 20.26 61.90
N LYS A 361 85.97 20.05 62.12
CA LYS A 361 85.29 20.24 63.41
C LYS A 361 85.71 19.20 64.45
N SER A 362 86.12 18.01 63.99
CA SER A 362 86.77 16.98 64.82
C SER A 362 88.23 17.30 65.21
N LYS A 363 88.78 18.44 64.77
CA LYS A 363 90.17 18.87 65.02
C LYS A 363 90.30 20.15 65.87
N SER A 364 89.21 20.71 66.39
CA SER A 364 89.25 21.94 67.20
C SER A 364 88.31 21.91 68.40
N GLU A 365 88.54 20.99 69.33
CA GLU A 365 88.19 21.17 70.73
C GLU A 365 89.43 20.94 71.59
N LEU A 366 90.20 22.02 71.84
CA LEU A 366 91.00 22.24 73.07
C LEU A 366 91.74 23.58 73.01
N LYS A 367 91.53 24.37 74.07
CA LYS A 367 92.30 25.54 74.56
C LYS A 367 92.01 26.94 74.01
N SER A 368 90.93 27.51 74.56
CA SER A 368 90.95 28.67 75.46
C SER A 368 92.16 29.64 75.46
N ARG A 369 91.85 30.93 75.20
CA ARG A 369 91.98 32.10 76.13
C ARG A 369 92.80 33.32 75.62
N SER A 370 92.03 34.33 75.18
CA SER A 370 92.14 35.79 75.43
C SER A 370 93.33 36.65 74.93
N LYS A 371 93.00 37.52 73.95
CA LYS A 371 93.19 39.01 73.85
C LYS A 371 94.48 39.65 74.42
N SER A 372 95.39 40.25 73.62
CA SER A 372 95.42 41.65 73.09
C SER A 372 95.49 42.74 74.17
N LYS A 373 96.30 43.82 74.16
CA LYS A 373 97.43 44.41 73.38
C LYS A 373 97.77 45.77 74.08
N SER A 374 98.97 46.35 73.87
CA SER A 374 99.34 47.79 74.08
C SER A 374 99.90 48.20 75.46
N VAL A 375 100.78 49.20 75.64
CA VAL A 375 102.17 49.56 75.22
C VAL A 375 102.53 50.86 75.97
N CYS A 376 103.80 51.03 76.41
CA CYS A 376 104.52 52.25 76.89
C CYS A 376 104.17 52.81 78.29
N SER A 377 105.09 53.32 79.14
CA SER A 377 106.54 53.60 79.04
C SER A 377 107.12 54.11 80.39
N LYS A 378 108.41 53.78 80.67
CA LYS A 378 109.41 54.46 81.55
C LYS A 378 109.11 54.50 83.07
N SER A 379 110.04 54.41 84.02
CA SER A 379 111.53 54.46 84.04
C SER A 379 112.05 54.02 85.42
N GLU A 380 113.20 53.34 85.40
CA GLU A 380 114.36 53.42 86.31
C GLU A 380 114.30 53.17 87.83
N MET A 381 115.19 52.24 88.21
CA MET A 381 116.06 52.15 89.41
C MET A 381 115.39 51.87 90.76
N ASP A 382 115.66 50.76 91.45
CA ASP A 382 116.90 50.15 91.99
C ASP A 382 116.77 50.19 93.53
N ASP A 383 117.60 49.37 94.18
CA ASP A 383 117.80 49.21 95.62
C ASP A 383 116.87 48.22 96.36
N ASP A 384 117.29 46.95 96.34
CA ASP A 384 117.35 46.15 97.57
C ASP A 384 118.73 46.37 98.22
N GLU A 385 118.72 47.19 99.28
CA GLU A 385 119.23 46.89 100.62
C GLU A 385 120.42 45.90 100.74
N GLU A 386 121.61 46.43 101.06
CA GLU A 386 122.49 45.95 102.14
C GLU A 386 123.87 46.62 102.04
N GLN A 387 124.14 47.63 102.88
CA GLN A 387 125.34 47.60 103.71
C GLN A 387 125.25 48.68 104.81
N ARG A 388 125.23 48.16 106.02
CA ARG A 388 125.32 48.87 107.29
C ARG A 388 126.79 49.17 107.61
N GLU A 389 126.98 50.23 108.41
CA GLU A 389 128.03 50.40 109.42
C GLU A 389 129.34 51.19 109.12
N LEU A 390 129.49 52.26 109.93
CA LEU A 390 130.72 52.82 110.53
C LEU A 390 131.60 53.66 109.58
N GLU A 391 132.09 54.86 109.91
CA GLU A 391 132.16 55.62 111.15
C GLU A 391 132.74 57.02 110.85
N ALA A 392 132.29 58.00 111.62
CA ALA A 392 133.09 59.11 112.19
C ALA A 392 133.96 60.04 111.29
N ILE A 393 133.53 61.33 111.32
CA ILE A 393 134.33 62.57 111.34
C ILE A 393 134.70 63.18 109.97
N VAL A 394 133.90 64.16 109.52
CA VAL A 394 134.45 65.37 108.88
C VAL A 394 134.14 66.54 109.79
N LYS A 395 135.20 67.14 110.33
CA LYS A 395 135.16 68.32 111.19
C LYS A 395 134.44 69.47 110.47
N GLU A 396 133.30 69.81 111.07
CA GLU A 396 133.01 71.14 111.61
C GLU A 396 132.33 72.18 110.68
N HIS A 397 131.08 72.48 111.08
CA HIS A 397 130.25 73.68 110.89
C HIS A 397 129.52 73.95 109.56
N ASN A 398 128.19 73.67 109.53
CA ASN A 398 127.10 74.67 109.44
C ASN A 398 125.70 74.03 109.30
N GLY A 399 124.98 73.85 110.42
CA GLY A 399 123.69 73.12 110.55
C GLY A 399 122.42 73.80 110.00
N ALA A 400 122.50 74.57 108.92
CA ALA A 400 121.34 75.22 108.31
C ALA A 400 121.02 74.75 106.88
N LYS A 401 121.96 74.09 106.18
CA LYS A 401 121.76 73.61 104.80
C LYS A 401 121.25 72.17 104.72
N GLU A 402 121.59 71.35 105.71
CA GLU A 402 121.20 69.93 105.78
C GLU A 402 119.72 69.75 106.17
N THR A 403 119.22 70.60 107.06
CA THR A 403 117.80 70.69 107.42
C THR A 403 116.93 71.06 106.22
N TYR A 404 117.36 72.00 105.37
CA TYR A 404 116.61 72.41 104.18
C TYR A 404 116.50 71.30 103.12
N LEU A 405 117.58 70.53 102.90
CA LEU A 405 117.56 69.40 101.95
C LEU A 405 116.68 68.24 102.45
N LEU A 406 116.70 67.96 103.75
CA LEU A 406 115.85 66.94 104.36
C LEU A 406 114.37 67.33 104.28
N GLU A 407 114.06 68.61 104.53
CA GLU A 407 112.72 69.18 104.42
C GLU A 407 112.20 69.11 102.97
N GLN A 408 113.04 69.41 101.98
CA GLN A 408 112.68 69.28 100.57
C GLN A 408 112.39 67.81 100.17
N LYS A 409 113.22 66.85 100.62
CA LYS A 409 112.97 65.42 100.39
C LYS A 409 111.71 64.91 101.09
N MET A 410 111.41 65.43 102.30
CA MET A 410 110.14 65.15 102.98
C MET A 410 108.94 65.66 102.20
N ILE A 411 109.03 66.85 101.60
CA ILE A 411 107.96 67.44 100.77
C ILE A 411 107.75 66.60 99.50
N GLU A 412 108.82 66.21 98.82
CA GLU A 412 108.77 65.38 97.60
C GLU A 412 108.15 64.00 97.88
N LEU A 413 108.61 63.30 98.92
CA LEU A 413 108.03 62.02 99.34
C LEU A 413 106.58 62.15 99.80
N SER A 414 106.23 63.25 100.47
CA SER A 414 104.83 63.51 100.88
C SER A 414 103.92 63.75 99.67
N ALA A 415 104.42 64.44 98.63
CA ALA A 415 103.69 64.66 97.39
C ALA A 415 103.51 63.35 96.58
N GLU A 416 104.53 62.48 96.56
CA GLU A 416 104.46 61.16 95.92
C GLU A 416 103.49 60.22 96.65
N LEU A 417 103.50 60.22 97.99
CA LEU A 417 102.50 59.50 98.78
C LEU A 417 101.08 59.97 98.48
N GLU A 418 100.88 61.27 98.27
CA GLU A 418 99.57 61.83 97.92
C GLU A 418 99.15 61.50 96.47
N LEU A 419 100.10 61.33 95.54
CA LEU A 419 99.87 60.77 94.21
C LEU A 419 99.42 59.31 94.30
N TYR A 420 100.15 58.45 95.01
CA TYR A 420 99.80 57.03 95.16
C TYR A 420 98.44 56.82 95.83
N LYS A 421 98.04 57.69 96.76
CA LYS A 421 96.68 57.65 97.32
C LYS A 421 95.62 57.94 96.26
N ARG A 422 95.80 58.99 95.45
CA ARG A 422 94.85 59.32 94.37
C ARG A 422 94.76 58.20 93.34
N ASP A 423 95.89 57.62 92.94
CA ASP A 423 95.91 56.51 91.99
C ASP A 423 95.24 55.25 92.57
N LYS A 424 95.41 55.00 93.88
CA LYS A 424 94.69 53.94 94.59
C LYS A 424 93.17 54.20 94.59
N ASP A 425 92.74 55.42 94.90
CA ASP A 425 91.33 55.79 94.90
C ASP A 425 90.73 55.72 93.48
N GLU A 426 91.48 56.09 92.45
CA GLU A 426 91.08 55.95 91.04
C GLU A 426 90.98 54.47 90.63
N LEU A 427 91.92 53.62 91.06
CA LEU A 427 91.85 52.17 90.84
C LEU A 427 90.66 51.53 91.56
N GLU A 428 90.35 51.98 92.78
CA GLU A 428 89.19 51.53 93.54
C GLU A 428 87.88 51.92 92.83
N MET A 429 87.74 53.16 92.37
CA MET A 429 86.61 53.58 91.54
C MET A 429 86.47 52.74 90.26
N HIS A 430 87.58 52.44 89.57
CA HIS A 430 87.54 51.57 88.39
C HIS A 430 87.10 50.15 88.72
N MET A 431 87.54 49.59 89.85
CA MET A 431 87.08 48.28 90.32
C MET A 431 85.59 48.29 90.64
N GLU A 432 85.08 49.33 91.30
CA GLU A 432 83.66 49.49 91.60
C GLU A 432 82.81 49.64 90.33
N GLN A 433 83.27 50.44 89.37
CA GLN A 433 82.60 50.57 88.07
C GLN A 433 82.56 49.23 87.33
N LEU A 434 83.66 48.48 87.32
CA LEU A 434 83.71 47.16 86.68
C LEU A 434 82.76 46.16 87.36
N ALA A 435 82.64 46.21 88.69
CA ALA A 435 81.69 45.39 89.44
C ALA A 435 80.25 45.74 89.10
N LEU A 436 79.94 47.03 88.94
CA LEU A 436 78.63 47.52 88.54
C LEU A 436 78.30 47.11 87.09
N ASP A 437 79.23 47.27 86.16
CA ASP A 437 79.07 46.85 84.76
C ASP A 437 78.87 45.33 84.65
N TYR A 438 79.56 44.54 85.47
CA TYR A 438 79.38 43.09 85.52
C TYR A 438 77.96 42.71 85.97
N GLU A 439 77.39 43.38 86.96
CA GLU A 439 76.03 43.09 87.43
C GLU A 439 74.97 43.55 86.41
N ILE A 440 75.17 44.69 85.72
CA ILE A 440 74.32 45.13 84.61
C ILE A 440 74.31 44.07 83.51
N MET A 441 75.49 43.65 83.05
CA MET A 441 75.64 42.61 82.02
C MET A 441 74.96 41.30 82.39
N LYS A 442 75.02 40.92 83.67
CA LYS A 442 74.38 39.71 84.20
C LYS A 442 72.85 39.82 84.17
N GLN A 443 72.29 40.97 84.55
CA GLN A 443 70.85 41.22 84.47
C GLN A 443 70.37 41.23 83.01
N GLU A 444 71.06 41.92 82.12
CA GLU A 444 70.71 41.95 80.69
C GLU A 444 70.77 40.56 80.05
N ASN A 445 71.75 39.74 80.43
CA ASN A 445 71.85 38.37 79.94
C ASN A 445 70.68 37.51 80.43
N HIS A 446 70.25 37.69 81.70
CA HIS A 446 69.06 37.02 82.22
C HIS A 446 67.79 37.46 81.47
N ASP A 447 67.62 38.76 81.22
CA ASP A 447 66.50 39.32 80.47
C ASP A 447 66.46 38.81 79.02
N LEU A 448 67.62 38.73 78.36
CA LEU A 448 67.74 38.18 77.00
C LEU A 448 67.42 36.68 76.97
N SER A 449 67.93 35.91 77.93
CA SER A 449 67.61 34.48 78.05
C SER A 449 66.12 34.25 78.24
N PHE A 450 65.48 35.03 79.12
CA PHE A 450 64.04 34.94 79.35
C PHE A 450 63.22 35.30 78.10
N LYS A 451 63.60 36.35 77.37
CA LYS A 451 62.94 36.72 76.11
C LYS A 451 63.11 35.65 75.02
N LEU A 452 64.29 35.03 74.94
CA LEU A 452 64.57 33.96 73.99
C LEU A 452 63.70 32.74 74.27
N GLU A 453 63.62 32.31 75.53
CA GLU A 453 62.80 31.17 75.95
C GLU A 453 61.31 31.44 75.68
N ARG A 454 60.82 32.65 76.00
CA ARG A 454 59.45 33.06 75.67
C ARG A 454 59.17 33.04 74.16
N SER A 455 60.12 33.47 73.34
CA SER A 455 59.97 33.48 71.88
C SER A 455 59.94 32.06 71.32
N GLN A 456 60.81 31.17 71.80
CA GLN A 456 60.79 29.75 71.42
C GLN A 456 59.46 29.07 71.78
N LEU A 457 58.95 29.31 72.99
CA LEU A 457 57.64 28.78 73.41
C LEU A 457 56.49 29.32 72.54
N GLN A 458 56.51 30.61 72.20
CA GLN A 458 55.50 31.21 71.32
C GLN A 458 55.55 30.64 69.90
N GLU A 459 56.75 30.39 69.37
CA GLU A 459 56.95 29.81 68.04
C GLU A 459 56.51 28.35 67.99
N GLN A 460 56.81 27.56 69.02
CA GLN A 460 56.29 26.18 69.14
C GLN A 460 54.75 26.15 69.21
N LEU A 461 54.15 27.04 69.99
CA LEU A 461 52.69 27.13 70.08
C LEU A 461 52.08 27.54 68.73
N LYS A 462 52.68 28.51 68.04
CA LYS A 462 52.26 28.94 66.70
C LYS A 462 52.34 27.79 65.69
N MET A 463 53.46 27.07 65.65
CA MET A 463 53.64 25.89 64.82
C MET A 463 52.55 24.83 65.09
N GLN A 464 52.20 24.61 66.35
CA GLN A 464 51.16 23.64 66.71
C GLN A 464 49.76 24.06 66.25
N TYR A 465 49.40 25.34 66.39
CA TYR A 465 48.13 25.87 65.90
C TYR A 465 48.05 25.84 64.37
N GLU A 466 49.13 26.23 63.68
CA GLU A 466 49.20 26.18 62.22
C GLU A 466 49.09 24.74 61.71
N CYS A 467 49.82 23.78 62.31
CA CYS A 467 49.69 22.36 61.99
C CYS A 467 48.29 21.81 62.27
N THR A 468 47.63 22.24 63.35
CA THR A 468 46.26 21.78 63.67
C THR A 468 45.26 22.32 62.64
N SER A 469 45.38 23.58 62.26
CA SER A 469 44.52 24.18 61.22
C SER A 469 44.72 23.51 59.86
N SER A 470 45.97 23.27 59.45
CA SER A 470 46.30 22.55 58.23
C SER A 470 45.77 21.12 58.27
N TYR A 471 45.94 20.40 59.39
CA TYR A 471 45.42 19.04 59.55
C TYR A 471 43.89 18.99 59.38
N THR A 472 43.14 19.92 59.97
CA THR A 472 41.68 19.96 59.78
C THR A 472 41.28 20.14 58.32
N THR A 473 41.97 21.03 57.58
CA THR A 473 41.70 21.22 56.15
C THR A 473 42.07 19.98 55.31
N VAL A 474 43.15 19.28 55.66
CA VAL A 474 43.56 18.04 54.99
C VAL A 474 42.53 16.94 55.23
N THR A 475 42.06 16.77 56.47
CA THR A 475 41.03 15.77 56.78
C THR A 475 39.71 16.05 56.07
N GLU A 476 39.32 17.31 55.92
CA GLU A 476 38.11 17.67 55.16
C GLU A 476 38.26 17.33 53.67
N LEU A 477 39.41 17.64 53.06
CA LEU A 477 39.70 17.25 51.68
C LEU A 477 39.75 15.73 51.49
N GLU A 478 40.33 14.99 52.43
CA GLU A 478 40.36 13.52 52.41
C GLU A 478 38.94 12.94 52.40
N THR A 479 38.04 13.45 53.25
CA THR A 479 36.63 13.01 53.26
C THR A 479 35.89 13.34 51.96
N GLN A 480 36.19 14.49 51.34
CA GLN A 480 35.62 14.84 50.04
C GLN A 480 36.13 13.91 48.93
N ILE A 481 37.42 13.58 48.93
CA ILE A 481 38.01 12.63 47.98
C ILE A 481 37.34 11.25 48.15
N GLU A 482 37.22 10.75 49.37
CA GLU A 482 36.58 9.46 49.66
C GLU A 482 35.12 9.43 49.18
N SER A 483 34.35 10.50 49.45
CA SER A 483 32.97 10.62 48.94
C SER A 483 32.89 10.59 47.41
N ILE A 484 33.80 11.30 46.72
CA ILE A 484 33.83 11.34 45.25
C ILE A 484 34.24 9.97 44.68
N GLU A 485 35.17 9.27 45.32
CA GLU A 485 35.60 7.93 44.93
C GLU A 485 34.46 6.91 45.03
N ASP A 486 33.69 6.96 46.12
CA ASP A 486 32.50 6.11 46.28
C ASP A 486 31.41 6.41 45.25
N ASP A 487 31.17 7.69 44.96
CA ASP A 487 30.25 8.11 43.89
C ASP A 487 30.71 7.60 42.53
N LEU A 488 31.99 7.76 42.20
CA LEU A 488 32.58 7.24 40.95
C LEU A 488 32.45 5.73 40.84
N LYS A 489 32.67 5.01 41.94
CA LYS A 489 32.52 3.55 41.99
C LYS A 489 31.07 3.12 41.80
N SER A 490 30.12 3.84 42.40
CA SER A 490 28.69 3.59 42.21
C SER A 490 28.27 3.81 40.75
N LYS A 491 28.71 4.92 40.15
CA LYS A 491 28.44 5.28 38.76
C LYS A 491 29.09 4.32 37.78
N SER A 492 30.32 3.87 38.05
CA SER A 492 31.00 2.83 37.27
C SER A 492 30.20 1.51 37.26
N LYS A 493 29.66 1.11 38.42
CA LYS A 493 28.80 -0.09 38.53
C LYS A 493 27.48 0.08 37.77
N GLU A 494 26.87 1.26 37.84
CA GLU A 494 25.64 1.59 37.10
C GLU A 494 25.87 1.57 35.59
N LEU A 495 26.98 2.15 35.13
CA LEU A 495 27.42 2.14 33.73
C LEU A 495 27.70 0.71 33.23
N SER A 496 28.29 -0.14 34.07
CA SER A 496 28.52 -1.56 33.73
C SER A 496 27.19 -2.30 33.52
N LYS A 497 26.19 -2.06 34.38
CA LYS A 497 24.85 -2.64 34.23
C LYS A 497 24.15 -2.13 32.96
N SER A 498 24.18 -0.82 32.71
CA SER A 498 23.55 -0.27 31.50
C SER A 498 24.21 -0.79 30.23
N ASN A 499 25.53 -0.98 30.23
CA ASN A 499 26.26 -1.58 29.11
C ASN A 499 25.82 -3.04 28.83
N LEU A 500 25.51 -3.83 29.87
CA LEU A 500 24.94 -5.17 29.67
C LEU A 500 23.57 -5.12 28.98
N VAL A 501 22.70 -4.21 29.41
CA VAL A 501 21.38 -4.01 28.79
C VAL A 501 21.51 -3.53 27.33
N ILE A 502 22.45 -2.62 27.06
CA ILE A 502 22.73 -2.15 25.70
C ILE A 502 23.14 -3.34 24.81
N LYS A 503 24.03 -4.23 25.27
CA LYS A 503 24.43 -5.43 24.51
C LYS A 503 23.26 -6.38 24.22
N GLU A 504 22.34 -6.54 25.17
CA GLU A 504 21.13 -7.36 24.96
C GLU A 504 20.21 -6.73 23.90
N LEU A 505 20.02 -5.40 23.96
CA LEU A 505 19.24 -4.66 22.96
C LEU A 505 19.91 -4.69 21.57
N GLU A 506 21.23 -4.56 21.49
CA GLU A 506 21.99 -4.69 20.24
C GLU A 506 21.80 -6.10 19.64
N PHE A 507 21.84 -7.14 20.46
CA PHE A 507 21.55 -8.51 20.02
C PHE A 507 20.12 -8.65 19.49
N TYR A 508 19.14 -8.06 20.19
CA TYR A 508 17.75 -8.07 19.76
C TYR A 508 17.54 -7.33 18.43
N ILE A 509 18.15 -6.15 18.27
CA ILE A 509 18.12 -5.38 17.02
C ILE A 509 18.75 -6.19 15.88
N LYS A 510 19.91 -6.82 16.11
CA LYS A 510 20.58 -7.65 15.09
C LYS A 510 19.70 -8.81 14.62
N ASN A 511 19.02 -9.49 15.54
CA ASN A 511 18.10 -10.57 15.20
C ASN A 511 16.89 -10.06 14.40
N LEU A 512 16.34 -8.90 14.76
CA LEU A 512 15.25 -8.27 14.01
C LEU A 512 15.68 -7.84 12.61
N GLU A 513 16.88 -7.27 12.47
CA GLU A 513 17.46 -6.90 11.17
C GLU A 513 17.63 -8.13 10.28
N GLU A 514 18.13 -9.24 10.84
CA GLU A 514 18.24 -10.51 10.11
C GLU A 514 16.89 -11.07 9.69
N ALA A 515 15.89 -11.03 10.58
CA ALA A 515 14.53 -11.46 10.26
C ALA A 515 13.88 -10.61 9.15
N LEU A 516 14.03 -9.29 9.19
CA LEU A 516 13.55 -8.38 8.15
C LEU A 516 14.26 -8.60 6.82
N LYS A 517 15.57 -8.86 6.85
CA LYS A 517 16.36 -9.18 5.66
C LYS A 517 15.90 -10.49 5.02
N ASN A 518 15.66 -11.52 5.84
CA ASN A 518 15.15 -12.81 5.36
C ASN A 518 13.76 -12.65 4.74
N GLN A 519 12.86 -11.91 5.40
CA GLN A 519 11.53 -11.62 4.87
C GLN A 519 11.57 -10.86 3.54
N ALA A 520 12.45 -9.86 3.41
CA ALA A 520 12.64 -9.14 2.15
C ALA A 520 13.15 -10.07 1.04
N HIS A 521 14.03 -11.02 1.37
CA HIS A 521 14.54 -12.00 0.41
C HIS A 521 13.46 -12.99 -0.05
N GLU A 522 12.58 -13.43 0.87
CA GLU A 522 11.43 -14.26 0.54
C GLU A 522 10.48 -13.54 -0.42
N PHE A 523 10.09 -12.29 -0.11
CA PHE A 523 9.24 -11.49 -1.00
C PHE A 523 9.86 -11.28 -2.38
N GLU A 524 11.16 -11.02 -2.46
CA GLU A 524 11.88 -10.87 -3.71
C GLU A 524 11.85 -12.16 -4.55
N THR A 525 11.92 -13.32 -3.88
CA THR A 525 11.87 -14.64 -4.54
C THR A 525 10.46 -14.95 -5.05
N ASP A 526 9.44 -14.75 -4.21
CA ASP A 526 8.04 -14.92 -4.58
C ASP A 526 7.64 -13.99 -5.73
N PHE A 527 8.10 -12.74 -5.68
CA PHE A 527 7.87 -11.77 -6.75
C PHE A 527 8.49 -12.23 -8.07
N LYS A 528 9.72 -12.77 -8.05
CA LYS A 528 10.36 -13.35 -9.24
C LYS A 528 9.59 -14.53 -9.79
N GLU A 529 9.09 -15.42 -8.93
CA GLU A 529 8.29 -16.57 -9.35
C GLU A 529 6.93 -16.15 -9.93
N LEU A 530 6.25 -15.20 -9.30
CA LEU A 530 5.02 -14.60 -9.80
C LEU A 530 5.23 -13.96 -11.17
N MET A 531 6.32 -13.20 -11.34
CA MET A 531 6.66 -12.56 -12.62
C MET A 531 6.93 -13.59 -13.71
N ARG A 532 7.66 -14.67 -13.42
CA ARG A 532 7.87 -15.78 -14.37
C ARG A 532 6.54 -16.43 -14.77
N SER A 533 5.71 -16.77 -13.79
CA SER A 533 4.40 -17.40 -14.02
C SER A 533 3.47 -16.50 -14.85
N LYS A 534 3.46 -15.19 -14.59
CA LYS A 534 2.69 -14.21 -15.34
C LYS A 534 3.17 -14.12 -16.80
N ILE A 535 4.48 -14.05 -17.03
CA ILE A 535 5.06 -14.03 -18.38
C ILE A 535 4.68 -15.30 -19.14
N GLU A 536 4.79 -16.47 -18.51
CA GLU A 536 4.40 -17.75 -19.14
C GLU A 536 2.90 -17.82 -19.45
N GLN A 537 2.05 -17.27 -18.58
CA GLN A 537 0.62 -17.17 -18.82
C GLN A 537 0.31 -16.25 -20.00
N GLU A 538 0.93 -15.07 -20.07
CA GLU A 538 0.78 -14.14 -21.21
C GLU A 538 1.25 -14.79 -22.51
N GLN A 539 2.38 -15.50 -22.51
CA GLN A 539 2.85 -16.26 -23.68
C GLN A 539 1.89 -17.38 -24.10
N ARG A 540 1.26 -18.07 -23.14
CA ARG A 540 0.21 -19.06 -23.46
C ARG A 540 -1.01 -18.40 -24.08
N ALA A 541 -1.45 -17.25 -23.56
CA ALA A 541 -2.58 -16.51 -24.10
C ALA A 541 -2.32 -16.01 -25.54
N ILE A 542 -1.12 -15.46 -25.80
CA ILE A 542 -0.71 -15.00 -27.15
C ILE A 542 -0.76 -16.15 -28.15
N ARG A 543 -0.18 -17.32 -27.81
CA ARG A 543 -0.21 -18.50 -28.68
C ARG A 543 -1.63 -18.95 -29.01
N ALA A 544 -2.51 -19.01 -27.99
CA ALA A 544 -3.91 -19.37 -28.20
C ALA A 544 -4.66 -18.35 -29.06
N GLU A 545 -4.36 -17.05 -28.90
CA GLU A 545 -4.96 -16.00 -29.73
C GLU A 545 -4.51 -16.10 -31.19
N ASP A 546 -3.23 -16.36 -31.45
CA ASP A 546 -2.69 -16.51 -32.79
C ASP A 546 -3.25 -17.76 -33.49
N ASP A 547 -3.39 -18.88 -32.77
CA ASP A 547 -4.05 -20.07 -33.27
C ASP A 547 -5.52 -19.80 -33.63
N LEU A 548 -6.24 -19.05 -32.79
CA LEU A 548 -7.61 -18.65 -33.07
C LEU A 548 -7.69 -17.74 -34.30
N ARG A 549 -6.78 -16.77 -34.45
CA ARG A 549 -6.72 -15.90 -35.65
C ARG A 549 -6.47 -16.72 -36.91
N LYS A 550 -5.54 -17.69 -36.86
CA LYS A 550 -5.26 -18.60 -37.98
C LYS A 550 -6.49 -19.44 -38.36
N MET A 551 -7.17 -20.01 -37.37
CA MET A 551 -8.42 -20.76 -37.58
C MET A 551 -9.52 -19.88 -38.18
N LYS A 552 -9.71 -18.66 -37.66
CA LYS A 552 -10.67 -17.70 -38.23
C LYS A 552 -10.36 -17.38 -39.69
N LEU A 553 -9.09 -17.15 -40.02
CA LEU A 553 -8.67 -16.91 -41.40
C LEU A 553 -8.95 -18.11 -42.31
N GLN A 554 -8.67 -19.33 -41.85
CA GLN A 554 -9.00 -20.56 -42.58
C GLN A 554 -10.51 -20.75 -42.76
N ASN A 555 -11.32 -20.42 -41.75
CA ASN A 555 -12.77 -20.51 -41.86
C ASN A 555 -13.32 -19.47 -42.86
N VAL A 556 -12.79 -18.24 -42.84
CA VAL A 556 -13.14 -17.22 -43.83
C VAL A 556 -12.79 -17.69 -45.25
N SER A 557 -11.61 -18.26 -45.47
CA SER A 557 -11.23 -18.76 -46.80
C SER A 557 -12.06 -19.98 -47.25
N ALA A 558 -12.49 -20.84 -46.31
CA ALA A 558 -13.42 -21.92 -46.61
C ALA A 558 -14.81 -21.39 -46.96
N ALA A 559 -15.32 -20.40 -46.21
CA ALA A 559 -16.61 -19.77 -46.45
C ALA A 559 -16.64 -19.03 -47.80
N THR A 560 -15.59 -18.30 -48.17
CA THR A 560 -15.51 -17.64 -49.48
C THR A 560 -15.51 -18.65 -50.62
N ARG A 561 -14.77 -19.77 -50.49
CA ARG A 561 -14.79 -20.86 -51.47
C ARG A 561 -16.19 -21.44 -51.65
N LEU A 562 -16.89 -21.72 -50.55
CA LEU A 562 -18.27 -22.22 -50.59
C LEU A 562 -19.25 -21.20 -51.20
N GLN A 563 -19.08 -19.92 -50.89
CA GLN A 563 -19.89 -18.86 -51.47
C GLN A 563 -19.68 -18.76 -52.99
N ASP A 564 -18.44 -18.90 -53.45
CA ASP A 564 -18.12 -18.91 -54.88
C ASP A 564 -18.69 -20.15 -55.58
N GLU A 565 -18.65 -21.32 -54.96
CA GLU A 565 -19.29 -22.54 -55.47
C GLU A 565 -20.81 -22.39 -55.58
N LEU A 566 -21.46 -21.85 -54.54
CA LEU A 566 -22.90 -21.57 -54.57
C LEU A 566 -23.25 -20.58 -55.68
N ARG A 567 -22.44 -19.53 -55.86
CA ARG A 567 -22.63 -18.55 -56.94
C ARG A 567 -22.53 -19.21 -58.31
N ARG A 568 -21.53 -20.07 -58.54
CA ARG A 568 -21.38 -20.84 -59.79
C ARG A 568 -22.57 -21.77 -60.02
N LEU A 569 -23.03 -22.47 -58.99
CA LEU A 569 -24.14 -23.42 -59.09
C LEU A 569 -25.46 -22.69 -59.36
N SER A 570 -25.68 -21.54 -58.72
CA SER A 570 -26.80 -20.65 -58.99
C SER A 570 -26.79 -20.14 -60.43
N GLN A 571 -25.64 -19.69 -60.95
CA GLN A 571 -25.52 -19.28 -62.36
C GLN A 571 -25.84 -20.42 -63.33
N LYS A 572 -25.37 -21.65 -63.06
CA LYS A 572 -25.69 -22.83 -63.86
C LYS A 572 -27.17 -23.20 -63.80
N MET A 573 -27.79 -23.07 -62.63
CA MET A 573 -29.22 -23.30 -62.46
C MET A 573 -30.06 -22.26 -63.21
N ALA A 574 -29.67 -20.99 -63.14
CA ALA A 574 -30.33 -19.92 -63.88
C ALA A 574 -30.24 -20.13 -65.40
N SER A 575 -29.06 -20.50 -65.93
CA SER A 575 -28.91 -20.73 -67.37
C SER A 575 -29.67 -21.97 -67.86
N THR A 576 -29.69 -23.05 -67.07
CA THR A 576 -30.49 -24.24 -67.39
C THR A 576 -31.98 -23.98 -67.28
N PHE A 577 -32.42 -23.18 -66.30
CA PHE A 577 -33.80 -22.73 -66.19
C PHE A 577 -34.21 -21.87 -67.39
N GLU A 578 -33.39 -20.90 -67.80
CA GLU A 578 -33.65 -20.05 -68.97
C GLU A 578 -33.78 -20.88 -70.25
N VAL A 579 -32.95 -21.90 -70.44
CA VAL A 579 -33.05 -22.84 -71.57
C VAL A 579 -34.37 -23.62 -71.50
N ASN A 580 -34.73 -24.15 -70.33
CA ASN A 580 -35.97 -24.90 -70.14
C ASN A 580 -37.21 -24.00 -70.33
N GLU A 581 -37.17 -22.76 -69.86
CA GLU A 581 -38.24 -21.77 -70.03
C GLU A 581 -38.43 -21.46 -71.51
N LYS A 582 -37.35 -21.21 -72.26
CA LYS A 582 -37.42 -21.03 -73.72
C LYS A 582 -38.01 -22.25 -74.42
N ALA A 583 -37.63 -23.45 -74.03
CA ALA A 583 -38.20 -24.68 -74.57
C ALA A 583 -39.70 -24.80 -74.28
N ALA A 584 -40.13 -24.50 -73.05
CA ALA A 584 -41.54 -24.51 -72.67
C ALA A 584 -42.36 -23.47 -73.45
N VAL A 585 -41.83 -22.25 -73.60
CA VAL A 585 -42.46 -21.19 -74.42
C VAL A 585 -42.57 -21.60 -75.89
N ASN A 586 -41.56 -22.27 -76.44
CA ASN A 586 -41.64 -22.79 -77.80
C ASN A 586 -42.73 -23.86 -77.95
N ILE A 587 -42.83 -24.80 -77.00
CA ILE A 587 -43.87 -25.83 -76.98
C ILE A 587 -45.27 -25.20 -76.88
N THR A 588 -45.46 -24.20 -76.01
CA THR A 588 -46.77 -23.54 -75.89
C THR A 588 -47.12 -22.74 -77.14
N ASN A 589 -46.15 -22.08 -77.77
CA ASN A 589 -46.35 -21.40 -79.05
C ASN A 589 -46.75 -22.39 -80.15
N GLU A 590 -46.08 -23.54 -80.24
CA GLU A 590 -46.42 -24.60 -81.20
C GLU A 590 -47.81 -25.18 -80.93
N ALA A 591 -48.13 -25.48 -79.67
CA ALA A 591 -49.45 -25.95 -79.27
C ALA A 591 -50.55 -24.92 -79.60
N ASN A 592 -50.31 -23.63 -79.35
CA ASN A 592 -51.24 -22.56 -79.71
C ASN A 592 -51.44 -22.47 -81.23
N LYS A 593 -50.37 -22.61 -82.02
CA LYS A 593 -50.46 -22.66 -83.49
C LYS A 593 -51.33 -23.84 -83.94
N LEU A 594 -51.10 -25.03 -83.39
CA LEU A 594 -51.90 -26.22 -83.69
C LEU A 594 -53.36 -26.06 -83.23
N CYS A 595 -53.62 -25.42 -82.10
CA CYS A 595 -54.99 -25.11 -81.64
C CYS A 595 -55.72 -24.19 -82.62
N VAL A 596 -55.04 -23.17 -83.17
CA VAL A 596 -55.62 -22.29 -84.20
C VAL A 596 -55.90 -23.06 -85.50
N GLU A 597 -54.95 -23.88 -85.96
CA GLU A 597 -55.16 -24.75 -87.14
C GLU A 597 -56.32 -25.72 -86.93
N LYS A 598 -56.40 -26.34 -85.76
CA LYS A 598 -57.52 -27.20 -85.36
C LYS A 598 -58.84 -26.43 -85.40
N GLN A 599 -58.90 -25.22 -84.85
CA GLN A 599 -60.11 -24.39 -84.86
C GLN A 599 -60.57 -24.08 -86.28
N VAL A 600 -59.65 -23.73 -87.18
CA VAL A 600 -59.98 -23.51 -88.60
C VAL A 600 -60.54 -24.78 -89.26
N LEU A 601 -59.94 -25.94 -88.99
CA LEU A 601 -60.44 -27.21 -89.51
C LEU A 601 -61.83 -27.55 -88.94
N GLU A 602 -62.05 -27.35 -87.64
CA GLU A 602 -63.37 -27.51 -87.02
C GLU A 602 -64.41 -26.58 -87.65
N ASP A 603 -64.08 -25.30 -87.90
CA ASP A 603 -64.97 -24.35 -88.56
C ASP A 603 -65.31 -24.79 -90.00
N THR A 604 -64.32 -25.30 -90.75
CA THR A 604 -64.58 -25.84 -92.10
C THR A 604 -65.44 -27.10 -92.06
N LEU A 605 -65.25 -27.96 -91.07
CA LEU A 605 -66.07 -29.17 -90.89
C LEU A 605 -67.50 -28.78 -90.56
N VAL A 606 -67.73 -27.86 -89.62
CA VAL A 606 -69.06 -27.32 -89.30
C VAL A 606 -69.71 -26.70 -90.54
N LYS A 607 -68.96 -25.96 -91.35
CA LYS A 607 -69.46 -25.41 -92.62
C LYS A 607 -69.89 -26.52 -93.59
N VAL A 608 -69.04 -27.52 -93.82
CA VAL A 608 -69.36 -28.66 -94.70
C VAL A 608 -70.56 -29.45 -94.18
N THR A 609 -70.67 -29.68 -92.87
CA THR A 609 -71.85 -30.33 -92.27
C THR A 609 -73.12 -29.53 -92.53
N ARG A 610 -73.07 -28.20 -92.39
CA ARG A 610 -74.21 -27.32 -92.73
C ARG A 610 -74.55 -27.40 -94.21
N ASP A 611 -73.55 -27.31 -95.10
CA ASP A 611 -73.75 -27.40 -96.55
C ASP A 611 -74.35 -28.76 -96.98
N LEU A 612 -73.92 -29.85 -96.34
CA LEU A 612 -74.47 -31.21 -96.55
C LEU A 612 -75.90 -31.32 -96.03
N GLN A 613 -76.19 -30.72 -94.88
CA GLN A 613 -77.54 -30.69 -94.32
C GLN A 613 -78.49 -29.90 -95.22
N ASP A 614 -78.10 -28.70 -95.67
CA ASP A 614 -78.86 -27.91 -96.66
C ASP A 614 -79.10 -28.70 -97.96
N LEU A 615 -78.11 -29.47 -98.43
CA LEU A 615 -78.27 -30.32 -99.60
C LEU A 615 -79.23 -31.49 -99.34
N GLY A 616 -79.13 -32.11 -98.17
CA GLY A 616 -80.06 -33.14 -97.70
C GLY A 616 -81.50 -32.62 -97.65
N ASP A 617 -81.70 -31.43 -97.11
CA ASP A 617 -83.01 -30.77 -97.04
C ASP A 617 -83.55 -30.49 -98.45
N ARG A 618 -82.72 -29.98 -99.37
CA ARG A 618 -83.11 -29.83 -100.80
C ARG A 618 -83.49 -31.16 -101.46
N PHE A 619 -82.76 -32.24 -101.18
CA PHE A 619 -83.12 -33.56 -101.68
C PHE A 619 -84.42 -34.07 -101.08
N HIS A 620 -84.63 -33.86 -99.78
CA HIS A 620 -85.85 -34.22 -99.08
C HIS A 620 -87.06 -33.47 -99.65
N GLU A 621 -86.97 -32.16 -99.85
CA GLU A 621 -88.00 -31.36 -100.52
C GLU A 621 -88.35 -31.91 -101.91
N LYS A 622 -87.34 -32.28 -102.70
CA LYS A 622 -87.55 -32.87 -104.04
C LYS A 622 -88.22 -34.25 -103.96
N LEU A 623 -87.84 -35.07 -102.96
CA LEU A 623 -88.47 -36.36 -102.69
C LEU A 623 -89.93 -36.20 -102.27
N VAL A 624 -90.23 -35.27 -101.37
CA VAL A 624 -91.60 -34.95 -100.95
C VAL A 624 -92.41 -34.45 -102.14
N PHE A 625 -91.89 -33.53 -102.95
CA PHE A 625 -92.55 -33.08 -104.18
C PHE A 625 -92.86 -34.22 -105.16
N LEU A 626 -91.90 -35.11 -105.39
CA LEU A 626 -92.11 -36.30 -106.23
C LEU A 626 -93.12 -37.26 -105.61
N GLN A 627 -93.09 -37.42 -104.28
CA GLN A 627 -94.04 -38.25 -103.55
C GLN A 627 -95.47 -37.68 -103.65
N ASP A 628 -95.64 -36.36 -103.53
CA ASP A 628 -96.91 -35.68 -103.75
C ASP A 628 -97.38 -35.85 -105.20
N GLN A 629 -96.46 -35.77 -106.17
CA GLN A 629 -96.77 -36.03 -107.58
C GLN A 629 -97.22 -37.47 -107.82
N VAL A 630 -96.55 -38.45 -107.21
CA VAL A 630 -96.94 -39.87 -107.27
C VAL A 630 -98.31 -40.07 -106.61
N THR A 631 -98.55 -39.45 -105.45
CA THR A 631 -99.83 -39.52 -104.74
C THR A 631 -100.95 -38.92 -105.59
N LEU A 632 -100.71 -37.79 -106.26
CA LEU A 632 -101.67 -37.20 -107.19
C LEU A 632 -101.96 -38.14 -108.37
N LYS A 633 -100.93 -38.78 -108.93
CA LYS A 633 -101.09 -39.79 -110.00
C LYS A 633 -101.84 -41.03 -109.52
N LEU A 634 -101.62 -41.45 -108.28
CA LEU A 634 -102.35 -42.55 -107.64
C LEU A 634 -103.85 -42.21 -107.52
N ILE A 635 -104.19 -41.01 -107.05
CA ILE A 635 -105.58 -40.54 -106.98
C ILE A 635 -106.21 -40.48 -108.38
N GLN A 636 -105.45 -40.04 -109.40
CA GLN A 636 -105.92 -40.08 -110.79
C GLN A 636 -106.18 -41.53 -111.26
N LEU A 637 -105.31 -42.47 -110.92
CA LEU A 637 -105.46 -43.89 -111.23
C LEU A 637 -106.67 -44.51 -110.53
N GLU A 638 -106.89 -44.24 -109.23
CA GLU A 638 -108.08 -44.70 -108.51
C GLU A 638 -109.37 -44.17 -109.14
N LYS A 639 -109.36 -42.92 -109.63
CA LYS A 639 -110.49 -42.34 -110.35
C LYS A 639 -110.77 -43.07 -111.67
N ILE A 640 -109.72 -43.37 -112.43
CA ILE A 640 -109.83 -44.17 -113.66
C ILE A 640 -110.30 -45.59 -113.34
N GLN A 641 -109.79 -46.20 -112.27
CA GLN A 641 -110.19 -47.52 -111.81
C GLN A 641 -111.69 -47.55 -111.47
N LYS A 642 -112.19 -46.59 -110.70
CA LYS A 642 -113.64 -46.47 -110.43
C LYS A 642 -114.47 -46.24 -111.69
N GLN A 643 -113.95 -45.48 -112.67
CA GLN A 643 -114.62 -45.34 -113.97
C GLN A 643 -114.66 -46.67 -114.74
N VAL A 644 -113.58 -47.44 -114.72
CA VAL A 644 -113.50 -48.76 -115.36
C VAL A 644 -114.42 -49.75 -114.64
N GLU A 645 -114.42 -49.80 -113.31
CA GLU A 645 -115.32 -50.64 -112.50
C GLU A 645 -116.79 -50.36 -112.83
N ASN A 646 -117.20 -49.08 -112.85
CA ASN A 646 -118.55 -48.68 -113.27
C ASN A 646 -118.85 -49.10 -114.72
N MET A 647 -117.90 -48.99 -115.65
CA MET A 647 -118.08 -49.45 -117.04
C MET A 647 -118.24 -50.98 -117.14
N THR A 648 -117.50 -51.75 -116.33
CA THR A 648 -117.67 -53.22 -116.25
C THR A 648 -118.99 -53.63 -115.62
N GLU A 649 -119.51 -52.90 -114.62
CA GLU A 649 -120.85 -53.16 -114.07
C GLU A 649 -121.95 -52.91 -115.11
N ILE A 650 -121.85 -51.85 -115.91
CA ILE A 650 -122.79 -51.56 -117.01
C ILE A 650 -122.74 -52.68 -118.07
N HIS A 651 -121.54 -53.12 -118.46
CA HIS A 651 -121.38 -54.21 -119.43
C HIS A 651 -121.95 -55.55 -118.93
N ASN A 652 -121.81 -55.86 -117.64
CA ASN A 652 -122.36 -57.09 -117.05
C ASN A 652 -123.90 -57.08 -117.04
N LEU A 653 -124.54 -55.94 -116.74
CA LEU A 653 -125.99 -55.78 -116.82
C LEU A 653 -126.54 -55.92 -118.25
N GLU A 654 -125.80 -55.47 -119.27
CA GLU A 654 -126.18 -55.66 -120.68
C GLU A 654 -125.97 -57.10 -121.15
N SER A 655 -124.91 -57.79 -120.69
CA SER A 655 -124.67 -59.20 -121.00
C SER A 655 -125.75 -60.12 -120.40
N GLU A 656 -126.27 -59.78 -119.22
CA GLU A 656 -127.34 -60.55 -118.56
C GLU A 656 -128.69 -60.38 -119.26
N ARG A 657 -129.04 -59.17 -119.73
CA ARG A 657 -130.24 -58.93 -120.58
C ARG A 657 -130.23 -59.67 -121.91
N LEU A 658 -129.05 -59.91 -122.50
CA LEU A 658 -128.94 -60.63 -123.78
C LEU A 658 -129.06 -62.16 -123.62
N LYS A 659 -128.79 -62.72 -122.43
CA LYS A 659 -128.97 -64.16 -122.17
C LYS A 659 -130.44 -64.53 -121.99
N GLU A 660 -131.26 -63.64 -121.44
CA GLU A 660 -132.70 -63.86 -121.19
C GLU A 660 -133.53 -63.86 -122.49
N LEU A 661 -133.12 -63.08 -123.50
CA LEU A 661 -133.76 -63.02 -124.83
C LEU A 661 -133.42 -64.21 -125.75
N ALA A 662 -132.36 -64.96 -125.45
CA ALA A 662 -131.94 -66.13 -126.24
C ALA A 662 -132.71 -67.42 -125.87
N THR A 663 -133.26 -67.51 -124.66
CA THR A 663 -134.05 -68.66 -124.19
C THR A 663 -135.50 -68.65 -124.67
N ASP A 664 -136.12 -67.48 -124.82
CA ASP A 664 -137.52 -67.32 -125.29
C ASP A 664 -137.72 -67.64 -126.79
N CYS A 665 -136.67 -67.58 -127.60
CA CYS A 665 -136.75 -67.81 -129.06
C CYS A 665 -136.57 -69.29 -129.44
N SER A 666 -136.08 -70.15 -128.53
CA SER A 666 -135.80 -71.58 -128.81
C SER A 666 -137.01 -72.49 -128.55
N GLU A 667 -137.88 -72.18 -127.58
CA GLU A 667 -139.06 -73.00 -127.25
C GLU A 667 -140.20 -72.87 -128.27
N ASN A 668 -140.35 -71.70 -128.92
CA ASN A 668 -141.40 -71.48 -129.93
C ASN A 668 -141.12 -72.18 -131.28
N PHE A 669 -139.87 -72.56 -131.56
CA PHE A 669 -139.50 -73.26 -132.80
C PHE A 669 -139.77 -74.77 -132.75
N PHE A 670 -139.61 -75.40 -131.57
CA PHE A 670 -139.82 -76.85 -131.41
C PHE A 670 -141.31 -77.24 -131.38
N LEU A 671 -142.19 -76.39 -130.84
CA LEU A 671 -143.63 -76.68 -130.72
C LEU A 671 -144.37 -76.65 -132.08
N CYS A 672 -143.91 -75.83 -133.03
CA CYS A 672 -144.48 -75.80 -134.39
C CYS A 672 -144.07 -77.03 -135.22
N LYS A 673 -142.85 -77.55 -135.05
CA LYS A 673 -142.35 -78.70 -135.82
C LYS A 673 -143.01 -80.03 -135.41
N GLU A 674 -143.39 -80.17 -134.14
CA GLU A 674 -144.08 -81.35 -133.61
C GLU A 674 -145.54 -81.44 -134.09
N LYS A 675 -146.20 -80.28 -134.28
CA LYS A 675 -147.58 -80.20 -134.78
C LYS A 675 -147.69 -80.58 -136.26
N ASP A 676 -146.72 -80.18 -137.08
CA ASP A 676 -146.69 -80.51 -138.51
C ASP A 676 -146.47 -82.02 -138.74
N LEU A 677 -145.61 -82.67 -137.95
CA LEU A 677 -145.32 -84.10 -138.08
C LEU A 677 -146.50 -84.99 -137.63
N ARG A 678 -147.35 -84.53 -136.69
CA ARG A 678 -148.57 -85.29 -136.33
C ARG A 678 -149.62 -85.30 -137.44
N LEU A 679 -149.80 -84.18 -138.15
CA LEU A 679 -150.75 -84.09 -139.27
C LEU A 679 -150.33 -84.96 -140.46
N GLU A 680 -149.02 -85.10 -140.68
CA GLU A 680 -148.47 -85.92 -141.77
C GLU A 680 -148.59 -87.43 -141.51
N ILE A 681 -148.54 -87.85 -140.24
CA ILE A 681 -148.80 -89.24 -139.82
C ILE A 681 -150.29 -89.60 -139.98
N GLU A 682 -151.20 -88.72 -139.55
CA GLU A 682 -152.66 -88.93 -139.67
C GLU A 682 -153.13 -89.04 -141.14
N GLU A 683 -152.45 -88.35 -142.06
CA GLU A 683 -152.75 -88.46 -143.49
C GLU A 683 -152.24 -89.75 -144.14
N LEU A 684 -151.09 -90.28 -143.67
CA LEU A 684 -150.56 -91.55 -144.14
C LEU A 684 -151.40 -92.74 -143.65
N GLU A 685 -151.96 -92.66 -142.45
CA GLU A 685 -152.92 -93.65 -141.94
C GLU A 685 -154.22 -93.66 -142.75
N ARG A 686 -154.73 -92.49 -143.15
CA ARG A 686 -155.90 -92.37 -144.05
C ARG A 686 -155.65 -93.01 -145.42
N LYS A 687 -154.43 -92.90 -145.95
CA LYS A 687 -154.03 -93.53 -147.23
C LYS A 687 -153.86 -95.05 -147.10
N LEU A 688 -153.53 -95.54 -145.89
CA LEU A 688 -153.43 -96.96 -145.59
C LEU A 688 -154.82 -97.61 -145.45
N ASP A 689 -155.79 -96.94 -144.82
CA ASP A 689 -157.15 -97.47 -144.65
C ASP A 689 -157.92 -97.61 -145.98
N VAL A 690 -157.67 -96.72 -146.94
CA VAL A 690 -158.27 -96.83 -148.29
C VAL A 690 -157.70 -98.02 -149.07
N LEU A 691 -156.45 -98.42 -148.82
CA LEU A 691 -155.83 -99.61 -149.43
C LEU A 691 -156.32 -100.92 -148.79
N VAL A 692 -156.84 -100.89 -147.56
CA VAL A 692 -157.28 -102.08 -146.82
C VAL A 692 -158.77 -102.42 -147.02
N GLN A 693 -159.62 -101.47 -147.43
CA GLN A 693 -161.07 -101.73 -147.59
C GLN A 693 -161.55 -102.13 -148.99
N LYS A 694 -160.73 -102.09 -150.05
CA LYS A 694 -161.18 -102.49 -151.42
C LYS A 694 -160.54 -103.76 -152.00
N THR A 695 -160.00 -104.61 -151.13
CA THR A 695 -159.61 -106.02 -151.38
C THR A 695 -160.64 -107.03 -150.84
N LYS A 696 -161.90 -106.63 -150.63
CA LYS A 696 -163.03 -107.52 -150.35
C LYS A 696 -164.25 -107.17 -151.22
N ASN A 697 -164.38 -107.87 -152.37
CA ASN A 697 -165.61 -108.22 -153.11
C ASN A 697 -165.53 -107.96 -154.65
N SER A 698 -165.43 -109.09 -155.39
CA SER A 698 -165.96 -109.42 -156.73
C SER A 698 -165.52 -108.69 -158.01
N GLN A 699 -165.61 -109.49 -159.09
CA GLN A 699 -165.61 -109.26 -160.56
C GLN A 699 -165.75 -107.82 -161.09
#